data_AF-A0A2I1C6A0-F1
#
_entry.id   AF-A0A2I1C6A0-F1
#
_cell.length_a   1.000
_cell.length_b   1.000
_cell.length_c   1.000
_cell.angle_alpha   90.00
_cell.angle_beta   90.00
_cell.angle_gamma   90.00
#
_symmetry.space_group_name_H-M   'P 1'
#
loop_
_entity.id
_entity.type
_entity.pdbx_description
1 polymer ?
#
loop_
_entity_poly.entity_id
_entity_poly.type
_entity_poly.pdbx_seq_one_letter_code
_entity_poly.pdbx_strand_id
1 'polypeptide(L)'
;MAMTILADTAPSVTNNSTSAPSPVNGAQDSPLSTPVSAHSAVAAPQSVPADPPRTVVVVYGSGQDTIVHLVAEVLGKPWTTETSLSSLAKGSNAVVVGILAAELARSLDECDPSTLIVINTHCVDDGSSPDEALTDRCDYEFLYSHSPFLRRDLTRFLSLILGQTRPHEDLKTKTRTNFISTTFPDVHAALPNLDILSVGSDAVEIRVDLLVEPSPQGVASPVPSLRYVGQQVMLLRQHTELPIIFTTRCTKENGKFPMDDPMLFYRYLRRAIQWGCEYIDVELWLPEEIRRRLAEQKGHSVIMSAFHDFSGSWKWTSPEAARIFAESVRYADIVKMIAMMGQLSRALNTVFSPITHPLLPMIAAPGQLTAAEINEAMHIMGALPKRDLYVIGSFRATPQSMFMEKCFNELSLPHTLTSIDRGPKGTIEGVIMQPSFGGASVNPPISAATPYIPAVSEAARAIGLVDTIVVGEPQPQPGSGPQSSQGSGTTRTLIGENATWKGIRATLTRDYVPSAYRGRAAIILAGSESDASAAIYALRSLGVGSIYTVGFRATGPLAAGLEPFTSIQSVKLVEQPFVMVSALPPEKSLLVQPLLRHYRSNGRTSPRSTRGKVYLDLTASSGERKGIRWAWRSVRAGRRTGSTR
;
A
#
# COMPACT_ATOMS: atom_id res chain seq x y z
N MET A 1 -4.81 -23.18 -28.37
CA MET A 1 -4.24 -21.92 -28.92
C MET A 1 -4.72 -20.79 -28.04
N ALA A 2 -3.87 -20.34 -27.11
CA ALA A 2 -4.14 -19.18 -26.26
C ALA A 2 -3.27 -18.03 -26.78
N MET A 3 -3.91 -16.93 -27.17
CA MET A 3 -3.22 -15.72 -27.62
C MET A 3 -3.34 -14.71 -26.49
N THR A 4 -2.28 -14.58 -25.71
CA THR A 4 -2.09 -13.49 -24.75
C THR A 4 -1.50 -12.32 -25.54
N ILE A 5 -2.30 -11.28 -25.79
CA ILE A 5 -1.79 -10.03 -26.36
C ILE A 5 -1.39 -9.14 -25.18
N LEU A 6 -0.09 -9.13 -24.88
CA LEU A 6 0.54 -8.05 -24.14
C LEU A 6 0.77 -6.92 -25.14
N ALA A 7 0.18 -5.75 -24.90
CA ALA A 7 0.50 -4.54 -25.64
C ALA A 7 1.20 -3.57 -24.69
N ASP A 8 2.49 -3.37 -24.92
CA ASP A 8 3.14 -2.10 -24.61
C ASP A 8 4.20 -1.83 -25.68
N THR A 9 4.05 -0.69 -26.37
CA THR A 9 5.08 0.18 -26.98
C THR A 9 4.44 1.07 -28.06
N ALA A 10 4.42 2.37 -27.79
CA ALA A 10 4.21 3.40 -28.80
C ALA A 10 5.44 3.49 -29.73
N PRO A 11 5.28 3.70 -31.06
CA PRO A 11 6.42 3.84 -31.95
C PRO A 11 7.03 5.24 -31.85
N SER A 12 8.34 5.30 -31.63
CA SER A 12 9.16 6.48 -31.82
C SER A 12 9.46 6.67 -33.32
N VAL A 13 9.31 7.91 -33.78
CA VAL A 13 9.59 8.32 -35.16
C VAL A 13 11.10 8.44 -35.34
N THR A 14 11.70 7.57 -36.15
CA THR A 14 13.10 7.68 -36.58
C THR A 14 13.17 8.25 -37.99
N ASN A 15 13.66 9.49 -38.12
CA ASN A 15 14.10 10.04 -39.38
C ASN A 15 15.54 9.58 -39.65
N ASN A 16 15.71 8.72 -40.66
CA ASN A 16 17.01 8.42 -41.26
C ASN A 16 17.31 9.43 -42.37
N SER A 17 18.42 10.16 -42.25
CA SER A 17 19.11 10.78 -43.38
C SER A 17 20.55 10.28 -43.45
N THR A 18 20.92 9.85 -44.64
CA THR A 18 22.10 9.10 -45.06
C THR A 18 23.33 9.96 -45.37
N SER A 19 24.51 9.32 -45.36
CA SER A 19 25.79 9.65 -46.06
C SER A 19 26.67 10.76 -45.45
N ALA A 20 28.01 10.74 -45.38
CA ALA A 20 29.11 9.94 -45.96
C ALA A 20 30.40 10.09 -45.09
N PRO A 21 31.56 9.42 -45.38
CA PRO A 21 32.66 9.20 -44.42
C PRO A 21 33.99 10.00 -44.64
N SER A 22 34.86 9.92 -43.60
CA SER A 22 36.36 10.01 -43.60
C SER A 22 37.05 11.38 -43.39
N PRO A 23 38.36 11.47 -42.97
CA PRO A 23 39.28 10.49 -42.36
C PRO A 23 40.16 10.99 -41.15
N VAL A 24 40.74 10.00 -40.45
CA VAL A 24 42.06 9.85 -39.78
C VAL A 24 43.01 11.05 -39.57
N ASN A 25 43.48 11.23 -38.32
CA ASN A 25 44.86 11.50 -37.83
C ASN A 25 44.78 11.70 -36.30
N GLY A 26 45.71 11.33 -35.41
CA GLY A 26 47.05 10.75 -35.45
C GLY A 26 47.47 10.49 -33.97
N ALA A 27 48.46 9.63 -33.77
CA ALA A 27 48.91 9.10 -32.47
C ALA A 27 49.55 10.13 -31.53
N GLN A 28 49.51 9.87 -30.21
CA GLN A 28 50.60 10.14 -29.26
C GLN A 28 50.42 9.43 -27.89
N ASP A 29 51.55 9.17 -27.24
CA ASP A 29 51.86 8.17 -26.21
C ASP A 29 51.24 8.32 -24.79
N SER A 30 51.01 7.15 -24.17
CA SER A 30 51.24 6.67 -22.76
C SER A 30 51.61 7.69 -21.65
N PRO A 31 51.24 7.50 -20.34
CA PRO A 31 51.35 6.21 -19.62
C PRO A 31 50.28 5.88 -18.56
N LEU A 32 50.37 4.63 -18.06
CA LEU A 32 49.64 4.02 -16.94
C LEU A 32 49.29 4.97 -15.78
N SER A 33 48.01 5.05 -15.44
CA SER A 33 47.52 5.45 -14.12
C SER A 33 46.39 4.52 -13.67
N THR A 34 46.61 3.86 -12.54
CA THR A 34 45.65 3.05 -11.80
C THR A 34 44.38 3.85 -11.45
N PRO A 35 43.15 3.35 -11.72
CA PRO A 35 41.96 4.02 -11.25
C PRO A 35 41.72 3.66 -9.78
N VAL A 36 41.89 4.67 -8.92
CA VAL A 36 41.38 4.71 -7.55
C VAL A 36 39.86 4.55 -7.62
N SER A 37 39.34 3.52 -6.95
CA SER A 37 37.89 3.26 -6.84
C SER A 37 37.16 4.46 -6.26
N ALA A 38 36.33 5.11 -7.07
CA ALA A 38 35.33 6.03 -6.60
C ALA A 38 34.28 5.24 -5.80
N HIS A 39 34.16 5.54 -4.50
CA HIS A 39 33.07 5.03 -3.68
C HIS A 39 31.75 5.55 -4.25
N SER A 40 31.02 4.67 -4.94
CA SER A 40 29.66 4.95 -5.40
C SER A 40 28.77 5.11 -4.17
N ALA A 41 28.29 6.33 -3.92
CA ALA A 41 27.30 6.58 -2.89
C ALA A 41 26.06 5.73 -3.20
N VAL A 42 25.61 4.95 -2.22
CA VAL A 42 24.39 4.14 -2.34
C VAL A 42 23.25 5.09 -2.66
N ALA A 43 22.69 4.97 -3.88
CA ALA A 43 21.52 5.73 -4.29
C ALA A 43 20.41 5.47 -3.27
N ALA A 44 19.81 6.54 -2.74
CA ALA A 44 18.58 6.39 -1.97
C ALA A 44 17.54 5.71 -2.89
N PRO A 45 16.68 4.82 -2.36
CA PRO A 45 15.59 4.25 -3.15
C PRO A 45 14.86 5.39 -3.83
N GLN A 46 14.66 5.27 -5.15
CA GLN A 46 14.08 6.33 -5.98
C GLN A 46 12.82 6.87 -5.29
N SER A 47 12.93 8.07 -4.73
CA SER A 47 11.78 8.74 -4.15
C SER A 47 10.81 9.02 -5.28
N VAL A 48 9.58 8.55 -5.14
CA VAL A 48 8.46 8.89 -6.03
C VAL A 48 8.52 10.40 -6.31
N PRO A 49 8.45 10.86 -7.57
CA PRO A 49 8.41 12.28 -7.89
C PRO A 49 7.30 12.91 -7.04
N ALA A 50 7.67 13.84 -6.17
CA ALA A 50 6.69 14.53 -5.35
C ALA A 50 5.91 15.47 -6.27
N ASP A 51 4.58 15.36 -6.24
CA ASP A 51 3.71 16.40 -6.81
C ASP A 51 4.11 17.77 -6.24
N PRO A 52 3.91 18.86 -6.99
CA PRO A 52 4.21 20.20 -6.50
C PRO A 52 3.51 20.42 -5.16
N PRO A 53 4.16 21.10 -4.19
CA PRO A 53 3.62 21.23 -2.85
C PRO A 53 2.30 22.00 -2.87
N ARG A 54 1.18 21.28 -2.72
CA ARG A 54 -0.14 21.87 -2.56
C ARG A 54 -0.48 22.07 -1.08
N THR A 55 -1.18 23.14 -0.77
CA THR A 55 -1.70 23.38 0.59
C THR A 55 -2.96 22.57 0.80
N VAL A 56 -3.03 21.82 1.90
CA VAL A 56 -4.22 21.06 2.28
C VAL A 56 -5.18 21.98 3.03
N VAL A 57 -6.36 22.21 2.47
CA VAL A 57 -7.43 22.99 3.10
C VAL A 57 -8.46 22.02 3.68
N VAL A 58 -8.67 22.09 4.99
CA VAL A 58 -9.61 21.27 5.73
C VAL A 58 -10.85 22.11 6.03
N VAL A 59 -11.95 21.77 5.39
CA VAL A 59 -13.25 22.40 5.66
C VAL A 59 -13.91 21.65 6.81
N TYR A 60 -14.34 22.36 7.85
CA TYR A 60 -14.91 21.75 9.06
C TYR A 60 -16.19 22.46 9.52
N GLY A 61 -17.06 21.70 10.20
CA GLY A 61 -18.28 22.21 10.81
C GLY A 61 -18.04 23.00 12.11
N SER A 62 -19.04 23.75 12.56
CA SER A 62 -18.94 24.50 13.84
C SER A 62 -18.61 23.57 15.01
N GLY A 63 -17.57 23.90 15.79
CA GLY A 63 -17.10 23.08 16.92
C GLY A 63 -16.34 21.80 16.53
N GLN A 64 -16.01 21.60 15.24
CA GLN A 64 -15.28 20.43 14.74
C GLN A 64 -13.82 20.73 14.36
N ASP A 65 -13.22 21.82 14.85
CA ASP A 65 -11.86 22.27 14.50
C ASP A 65 -10.75 21.26 14.88
N THR A 66 -11.05 20.33 15.79
CA THR A 66 -10.11 19.27 16.20
C THR A 66 -9.65 18.37 15.04
N ILE A 67 -10.45 18.23 13.98
CA ILE A 67 -10.08 17.47 12.78
C ILE A 67 -8.91 18.11 12.03
N VAL A 68 -8.83 19.46 12.01
CA VAL A 68 -7.73 20.20 11.39
C VAL A 68 -6.41 19.85 12.08
N HIS A 69 -6.43 19.80 13.41
CA HIS A 69 -5.27 19.39 14.21
C HIS A 69 -4.86 17.94 13.91
N LEU A 70 -5.83 17.02 13.81
CA LEU A 70 -5.54 15.61 13.51
C LEU A 70 -4.93 15.43 12.12
N VAL A 71 -5.47 16.11 11.09
CA VAL A 71 -4.91 16.12 9.73
C VAL A 71 -3.47 16.61 9.74
N ALA A 72 -3.21 17.73 10.43
CA ALA A 72 -1.88 18.29 10.58
C ALA A 72 -0.89 17.36 11.30
N GLU A 73 -1.34 16.67 12.36
CA GLU A 73 -0.52 15.68 13.05
C GLU A 73 -0.17 14.50 12.15
N VAL A 74 -1.14 13.93 11.43
CA VAL A 74 -0.95 12.79 10.52
C VAL A 74 -0.01 13.16 9.36
N LEU A 75 -0.11 14.39 8.85
CA LEU A 75 0.78 14.93 7.81
C LEU A 75 2.16 15.33 8.35
N GLY A 76 2.31 15.48 9.66
CA GLY A 76 3.52 16.04 10.25
C GLY A 76 3.74 17.49 9.77
N LYS A 77 2.72 18.32 9.80
CA LYS A 77 2.76 19.69 9.28
C LYS A 77 2.21 20.71 10.28
N PRO A 78 2.67 21.98 10.23
CA PRO A 78 2.03 23.05 10.97
C PRO A 78 0.62 23.31 10.41
N TRP A 79 -0.27 23.84 11.26
CA TRP A 79 -1.62 24.23 10.86
C TRP A 79 -2.00 25.59 11.41
N THR A 80 -2.98 26.20 10.75
CA THR A 80 -3.68 27.43 11.15
C THR A 80 -5.17 27.29 10.82
N THR A 81 -6.00 28.18 11.34
CA THR A 81 -7.42 28.34 10.94
C THR A 81 -7.60 29.74 10.42
N GLU A 82 -8.23 29.88 9.26
CA GLU A 82 -8.44 31.15 8.57
C GLU A 82 -9.93 31.34 8.25
N THR A 83 -10.36 32.60 8.17
CA THR A 83 -11.73 32.98 7.76
C THR A 83 -11.83 33.30 6.27
N SER A 84 -10.69 33.43 5.58
CA SER A 84 -10.59 33.64 4.13
C SER A 84 -9.30 32.99 3.61
N LEU A 85 -9.39 32.38 2.42
CA LEU A 85 -8.24 31.75 1.75
C LEU A 85 -7.36 32.75 0.97
N SER A 86 -7.81 33.99 0.79
CA SER A 86 -7.06 35.05 0.08
C SER A 86 -5.68 35.35 0.69
N SER A 87 -5.50 35.08 1.99
CA SER A 87 -4.23 35.25 2.70
C SER A 87 -3.15 34.23 2.28
N LEU A 88 -3.55 33.11 1.66
CA LEU A 88 -2.65 32.04 1.21
C LEU A 88 -1.86 32.41 -0.05
N ALA A 89 -2.38 33.31 -0.88
CA ALA A 89 -1.74 33.79 -2.11
C ALA A 89 -0.43 34.57 -1.88
N LYS A 90 -0.06 34.88 -0.62
CA LYS A 90 1.09 35.73 -0.26
C LYS A 90 2.33 34.96 0.25
N GLY A 91 2.45 33.67 -0.05
CA GLY A 91 3.65 32.88 0.26
C GLY A 91 3.67 32.36 1.69
N SER A 92 2.63 31.62 2.08
CA SER A 92 2.59 30.94 3.37
C SER A 92 3.34 29.60 3.32
N ASN A 93 4.20 29.35 4.32
CA ASN A 93 4.73 28.02 4.64
C ASN A 93 3.66 27.09 5.28
N ALA A 94 2.40 27.53 5.40
CA ALA A 94 1.31 26.72 5.94
C ALA A 94 0.95 25.58 4.98
N VAL A 95 1.04 24.35 5.49
CA VAL A 95 0.79 23.13 4.71
C VAL A 95 -0.60 22.55 5.02
N VAL A 96 -1.22 22.94 6.13
CA VAL A 96 -2.62 22.59 6.47
C VAL A 96 -3.36 23.83 6.98
N VAL A 97 -4.53 24.13 6.40
CA VAL A 97 -5.34 25.31 6.74
C VAL A 97 -6.75 24.85 7.04
N GLY A 98 -7.28 25.18 8.20
CA GLY A 98 -8.70 24.97 8.52
C GLY A 98 -9.55 26.16 8.08
N ILE A 99 -10.72 25.91 7.50
CA ILE A 99 -11.75 26.93 7.23
C ILE A 99 -13.13 26.41 7.62
N LEU A 100 -13.99 27.28 8.15
CA LEU A 100 -15.37 26.93 8.45
C LEU A 100 -16.16 26.70 7.16
N ALA A 101 -17.03 25.68 7.14
CA ALA A 101 -17.89 25.36 6.01
C ALA A 101 -18.70 26.57 5.48
N ALA A 102 -19.22 27.42 6.39
CA ALA A 102 -19.98 28.63 6.04
C ALA A 102 -19.15 29.76 5.41
N GLU A 103 -17.83 29.66 5.44
CA GLU A 103 -16.88 30.67 4.95
C GLU A 103 -16.18 30.25 3.65
N LEU A 104 -16.16 28.94 3.34
CA LEU A 104 -15.52 28.40 2.15
C LEU A 104 -16.10 29.01 0.86
N ALA A 105 -17.42 29.15 0.79
CA ALA A 105 -18.11 29.54 -0.43
C ALA A 105 -17.65 30.90 -0.98
N ARG A 106 -17.29 31.82 -0.08
CA ARG A 106 -16.78 33.17 -0.39
C ARG A 106 -15.29 33.19 -0.72
N SER A 107 -14.55 32.13 -0.38
CA SER A 107 -13.09 32.11 -0.39
C SER A 107 -12.48 31.35 -1.59
N LEU A 108 -13.21 30.41 -2.19
CA LEU A 108 -12.69 29.60 -3.30
C LEU A 108 -12.51 30.39 -4.60
N ASP A 109 -13.34 31.40 -4.85
CA ASP A 109 -13.31 32.17 -6.11
C ASP A 109 -12.06 33.07 -6.22
N GLU A 110 -11.32 33.24 -5.13
CA GLU A 110 -10.17 34.13 -5.01
C GLU A 110 -8.81 33.39 -5.05
N CYS A 111 -8.80 32.06 -5.18
CA CYS A 111 -7.59 31.23 -5.10
C CYS A 111 -7.34 30.43 -6.38
N ASP A 112 -6.07 30.14 -6.68
CA ASP A 112 -5.70 29.20 -7.75
C ASP A 112 -5.96 27.75 -7.31
N PRO A 113 -6.94 27.05 -7.92
CA PRO A 113 -7.29 25.68 -7.54
C PRO A 113 -6.13 24.68 -7.72
N SER A 114 -5.16 24.97 -8.59
CA SER A 114 -4.03 24.08 -8.85
C SER A 114 -3.03 24.01 -7.67
N THR A 115 -3.10 24.97 -6.75
CA THR A 115 -2.21 25.10 -5.58
C THR A 115 -2.80 24.51 -4.31
N LEU A 116 -4.08 24.14 -4.31
CA LEU A 116 -4.82 23.69 -3.14
C LEU A 116 -5.29 22.24 -3.31
N ILE A 117 -5.52 21.57 -2.18
CA ILE A 117 -6.33 20.37 -2.10
C ILE A 117 -7.36 20.61 -1.01
N VAL A 118 -8.62 20.71 -1.38
CA VAL A 118 -9.73 21.05 -0.49
C VAL A 118 -10.47 19.77 -0.07
N ILE A 119 -10.50 19.53 1.24
CA ILE A 119 -11.10 18.34 1.84
C ILE A 119 -12.28 18.79 2.71
N ASN A 120 -13.49 18.41 2.32
CA ASN A 120 -14.66 18.58 3.18
C ASN A 120 -14.67 17.50 4.26
N THR A 121 -14.55 17.89 5.53
CA THR A 121 -14.56 16.93 6.65
C THR A 121 -15.87 17.01 7.41
N HIS A 122 -16.43 15.85 7.77
CA HIS A 122 -17.71 15.79 8.46
C HIS A 122 -17.76 14.66 9.49
N CYS A 123 -18.07 15.02 10.73
CA CYS A 123 -18.33 14.05 11.79
C CYS A 123 -19.74 13.46 11.65
N VAL A 124 -19.88 12.14 11.55
CA VAL A 124 -21.18 11.47 11.38
C VAL A 124 -21.89 11.12 12.71
N ASP A 125 -21.24 11.37 13.85
CA ASP A 125 -21.72 10.93 15.18
C ASP A 125 -23.04 11.61 15.61
N ASP A 126 -23.32 12.80 15.10
CA ASP A 126 -24.56 13.54 15.41
C ASP A 126 -25.74 13.17 14.49
N GLY A 127 -25.53 12.24 13.55
CA GLY A 127 -26.53 11.84 12.58
C GLY A 127 -26.85 12.90 11.52
N SER A 128 -26.07 13.98 11.43
CA SER A 128 -26.14 14.92 10.31
C SER A 128 -25.38 14.38 9.09
N SER A 129 -25.51 15.07 7.95
CA SER A 129 -24.80 14.75 6.72
C SER A 129 -24.11 15.99 6.15
N PRO A 130 -23.01 15.81 5.39
CA PRO A 130 -22.39 16.92 4.69
C PRO A 130 -23.38 17.58 3.72
N ASP A 131 -23.23 18.89 3.53
CA ASP A 131 -23.90 19.60 2.45
C ASP A 131 -23.30 19.15 1.10
N GLU A 132 -24.14 18.59 0.24
CA GLU A 132 -23.71 18.08 -1.05
C GLU A 132 -23.17 19.16 -1.97
N ALA A 133 -23.78 20.36 -1.96
CA ALA A 133 -23.33 21.48 -2.78
C ALA A 133 -21.96 22.00 -2.34
N LEU A 134 -21.66 21.90 -1.03
CA LEU A 134 -20.35 22.20 -0.49
C LEU A 134 -19.32 21.15 -0.95
N THR A 135 -19.65 19.86 -0.83
CA THR A 135 -18.74 18.78 -1.26
C THR A 135 -18.46 18.83 -2.75
N ASP A 136 -19.44 19.18 -3.59
CA ASP A 136 -19.24 19.28 -5.04
C ASP A 136 -18.23 20.37 -5.44
N ARG A 137 -17.97 21.33 -4.54
CA ARG A 137 -16.92 22.37 -4.70
C ARG A 137 -15.56 21.96 -4.14
N CYS A 138 -15.47 20.81 -3.46
CA CYS A 138 -14.25 20.31 -2.85
C CYS A 138 -13.62 19.20 -3.71
N ASP A 139 -12.30 19.04 -3.60
CA ASP A 139 -11.60 17.95 -4.29
C ASP A 139 -11.98 16.59 -3.70
N TYR A 140 -12.14 16.55 -2.36
CA TYR A 140 -12.40 15.34 -1.59
C TYR A 140 -13.40 15.57 -0.43
N GLU A 141 -13.97 14.48 0.07
CA GLU A 141 -14.81 14.42 1.27
C GLU A 141 -14.28 13.33 2.21
N PHE A 142 -14.13 13.66 3.49
CA PHE A 142 -13.71 12.73 4.52
C PHE A 142 -14.74 12.67 5.64
N LEU A 143 -15.50 11.58 5.67
CA LEU A 143 -16.42 11.27 6.75
C LEU A 143 -15.67 10.59 7.88
N TYR A 144 -15.99 10.95 9.12
CA TYR A 144 -15.39 10.34 10.28
C TYR A 144 -16.34 10.21 11.47
N SER A 145 -15.98 9.34 12.39
CA SER A 145 -16.57 9.22 13.72
C SER A 145 -15.46 9.27 14.77
N HIS A 146 -15.78 9.53 16.03
CA HIS A 146 -14.80 9.45 17.13
C HIS A 146 -14.46 7.99 17.52
N SER A 147 -14.72 7.04 16.63
CA SER A 147 -14.43 5.62 16.80
C SER A 147 -12.92 5.37 16.99
N PRO A 148 -12.52 4.26 17.66
CA PRO A 148 -11.17 3.75 17.47
C PRO A 148 -10.99 3.53 15.95
N PHE A 149 -9.82 3.83 15.39
CA PHE A 149 -9.45 3.73 13.95
C PHE A 149 -9.47 5.03 13.13
N LEU A 150 -10.11 6.13 13.59
CA LEU A 150 -10.12 7.41 12.85
C LEU A 150 -8.74 7.82 12.31
N ARG A 151 -7.69 7.77 13.14
CA ARG A 151 -6.33 8.14 12.70
C ARG A 151 -5.82 7.27 11.55
N ARG A 152 -6.03 5.96 11.63
CA ARG A 152 -5.54 5.01 10.62
C ARG A 152 -6.30 5.19 9.31
N ASP A 153 -7.62 5.33 9.40
CA ASP A 153 -8.49 5.68 8.28
C ASP A 153 -8.04 6.98 7.60
N LEU A 154 -7.89 8.06 8.37
CA LEU A 154 -7.39 9.34 7.87
C LEU A 154 -6.00 9.22 7.24
N THR A 155 -5.09 8.45 7.85
CA THR A 155 -3.74 8.22 7.31
C THR A 155 -3.80 7.52 5.96
N ARG A 156 -4.64 6.50 5.81
CA ARG A 156 -4.84 5.79 4.54
C ARG A 156 -5.40 6.73 3.47
N PHE A 157 -6.46 7.46 3.81
CA PHE A 157 -7.09 8.44 2.93
C PHE A 157 -6.08 9.49 2.44
N LEU A 158 -5.40 10.19 3.36
CA LEU A 158 -4.41 11.21 3.04
C LEU A 158 -3.23 10.66 2.25
N SER A 159 -2.78 9.43 2.55
CA SER A 159 -1.68 8.82 1.81
C SER A 159 -2.04 8.57 0.35
N LEU A 160 -3.30 8.18 0.06
CA LEU A 160 -3.79 7.99 -1.30
C LEU A 160 -3.99 9.33 -2.01
N ILE A 161 -4.77 10.26 -1.44
CA ILE A 161 -5.16 11.50 -2.15
C ILE A 161 -4.01 12.49 -2.35
N LEU A 162 -2.90 12.31 -1.63
CA LEU A 162 -1.66 13.06 -1.80
C LEU A 162 -0.59 12.29 -2.60
N GLY A 163 -0.95 11.14 -3.18
CA GLY A 163 -0.06 10.34 -4.04
C GLY A 163 1.12 9.70 -3.33
N GLN A 164 1.12 9.66 -1.99
CA GLN A 164 2.20 9.14 -1.16
C GLN A 164 2.21 7.61 -1.08
N THR A 165 1.07 6.98 -1.35
CA THR A 165 0.91 5.53 -1.52
C THR A 165 0.18 5.24 -2.81
N ARG A 166 0.61 4.19 -3.52
CA ARG A 166 -0.01 3.74 -4.78
C ARG A 166 -0.22 2.22 -4.71
N PRO A 167 -1.27 1.75 -4.02
CA PRO A 167 -1.48 0.31 -3.80
C PRO A 167 -1.49 -0.52 -5.09
N HIS A 168 -1.96 0.06 -6.19
CA HIS A 168 -1.97 -0.60 -7.49
C HIS A 168 -0.57 -0.96 -8.01
N GLU A 169 0.43 -0.10 -7.82
CA GLU A 169 1.80 -0.40 -8.27
C GLU A 169 2.42 -1.55 -7.47
N ASP A 170 2.13 -1.63 -6.16
CA ASP A 170 2.55 -2.76 -5.33
C ASP A 170 1.82 -4.05 -5.73
N LEU A 171 0.54 -3.98 -6.09
CA LEU A 171 -0.24 -5.15 -6.51
C LEU A 171 0.16 -5.65 -7.91
N LYS A 172 0.61 -4.78 -8.81
CA LYS A 172 1.13 -5.14 -10.14
C LYS A 172 2.38 -6.03 -10.08
N THR A 173 3.12 -6.02 -8.98
CA THR A 173 4.29 -6.91 -8.82
C THR A 173 3.91 -8.34 -8.43
N LYS A 174 2.63 -8.61 -8.13
CA LYS A 174 2.17 -9.96 -7.78
C LYS A 174 1.80 -10.72 -9.05
N THR A 175 2.15 -12.01 -9.07
CA THR A 175 1.79 -12.92 -10.18
C THR A 175 0.29 -13.16 -10.29
N ARG A 176 -0.41 -13.01 -9.17
CA ARG A 176 -1.86 -13.17 -9.07
C ARG A 176 -2.44 -12.23 -8.04
N THR A 177 -3.58 -11.64 -8.37
CA THR A 177 -4.37 -10.80 -7.47
C THR A 177 -5.84 -11.20 -7.49
N ASN A 178 -6.50 -11.11 -6.33
CA ASN A 178 -7.92 -11.40 -6.15
C ASN A 178 -8.63 -10.25 -5.44
N PHE A 179 -9.96 -10.19 -5.54
CA PHE A 179 -10.75 -9.34 -4.66
C PHE A 179 -12.03 -10.04 -4.21
N ILE A 180 -12.48 -9.72 -3.00
CA ILE A 180 -13.74 -10.21 -2.44
C ILE A 180 -14.83 -9.15 -2.62
N SER A 181 -15.98 -9.54 -3.16
CA SER A 181 -17.15 -8.66 -3.25
C SER A 181 -17.97 -8.73 -1.97
N THR A 182 -18.15 -7.62 -1.26
CA THR A 182 -19.08 -7.56 -0.13
C THR A 182 -20.51 -7.59 -0.67
N THR A 183 -21.25 -8.64 -0.36
CA THR A 183 -22.64 -8.83 -0.78
C THR A 183 -23.65 -8.57 0.33
N PHE A 184 -23.20 -7.89 1.38
CA PHE A 184 -24.03 -7.54 2.52
C PHE A 184 -24.90 -6.32 2.20
N PRO A 185 -26.16 -6.28 2.67
CA PRO A 185 -26.99 -5.07 2.58
C PRO A 185 -26.46 -3.92 3.46
N ASP A 186 -25.67 -4.24 4.48
CA ASP A 186 -25.00 -3.29 5.37
C ASP A 186 -23.62 -3.85 5.79
N VAL A 187 -22.57 -3.05 5.70
CA VAL A 187 -21.18 -3.41 6.03
C VAL A 187 -21.03 -3.80 7.50
N HIS A 188 -21.87 -3.29 8.41
CA HIS A 188 -21.85 -3.70 9.82
C HIS A 188 -21.94 -5.22 10.00
N ALA A 189 -22.69 -5.90 9.13
CA ALA A 189 -22.83 -7.35 9.16
C ALA A 189 -21.51 -8.09 8.86
N ALA A 190 -20.60 -7.47 8.11
CA ALA A 190 -19.31 -8.04 7.75
C ALA A 190 -18.24 -7.82 8.83
N LEU A 191 -18.33 -6.74 9.62
CA LEU A 191 -17.25 -6.28 10.50
C LEU A 191 -16.69 -7.34 11.45
N PRO A 192 -17.49 -8.18 12.12
CA PRO A 192 -16.96 -9.20 13.04
C PRO A 192 -16.05 -10.23 12.35
N ASN A 193 -16.27 -10.46 11.05
CA ASN A 193 -15.60 -11.50 10.28
C ASN A 193 -14.80 -10.96 9.09
N LEU A 194 -14.64 -9.64 8.95
CA LEU A 194 -14.05 -9.02 7.75
C LEU A 194 -12.61 -9.50 7.49
N ASP A 195 -11.82 -9.67 8.56
CA ASP A 195 -10.46 -10.22 8.50
C ASP A 195 -10.43 -11.66 7.97
N ILE A 196 -11.49 -12.44 8.20
CA ILE A 196 -11.63 -13.82 7.73
C ILE A 196 -12.14 -13.82 6.28
N LEU A 197 -13.18 -13.04 6.00
CA LEU A 197 -13.81 -12.92 4.68
C LEU A 197 -12.83 -12.47 3.59
N SER A 198 -11.85 -11.65 3.97
CA SER A 198 -10.86 -11.08 3.05
C SER A 198 -9.59 -11.91 2.88
N VAL A 199 -9.48 -13.08 3.54
CA VAL A 199 -8.34 -13.99 3.36
C VAL A 199 -8.21 -14.38 1.89
N GLY A 200 -7.00 -14.23 1.34
CA GLY A 200 -6.72 -14.52 -0.07
C GLY A 200 -7.11 -13.39 -1.04
N SER A 201 -7.63 -12.27 -0.55
CA SER A 201 -7.96 -11.07 -1.33
C SER A 201 -6.87 -10.00 -1.22
N ASP A 202 -6.72 -9.23 -2.30
CA ASP A 202 -5.84 -8.06 -2.41
C ASP A 202 -6.61 -6.75 -2.41
N ALA A 203 -7.93 -6.81 -2.57
CA ALA A 203 -8.85 -5.69 -2.47
C ALA A 203 -10.23 -6.18 -1.98
N VAL A 204 -11.04 -5.25 -1.49
CA VAL A 204 -12.44 -5.49 -1.13
C VAL A 204 -13.34 -4.63 -2.00
N GLU A 205 -14.28 -5.24 -2.71
CA GLU A 205 -15.27 -4.52 -3.51
C GLU A 205 -16.52 -4.22 -2.68
N ILE A 206 -16.88 -2.95 -2.57
CA ILE A 206 -18.17 -2.52 -2.04
C ILE A 206 -19.19 -2.42 -3.18
N ARG A 207 -20.19 -3.29 -3.14
CA ARG A 207 -21.31 -3.35 -4.10
C ARG A 207 -22.43 -2.43 -3.66
N VAL A 208 -22.36 -1.18 -4.11
CA VAL A 208 -23.32 -0.12 -3.73
C VAL A 208 -24.74 -0.47 -4.12
N ASP A 209 -24.90 -1.16 -5.24
CA ASP A 209 -26.19 -1.63 -5.73
C ASP A 209 -26.83 -2.70 -4.82
N LEU A 210 -26.07 -3.34 -3.94
CA LEU A 210 -26.59 -4.34 -2.99
C LEU A 210 -26.86 -3.76 -1.59
N LEU A 211 -26.40 -2.53 -1.31
CA LEU A 211 -26.64 -1.87 -0.03
C LEU A 211 -28.13 -1.52 0.13
N VAL A 212 -28.63 -1.63 1.35
CA VAL A 212 -30.02 -1.33 1.70
C VAL A 212 -30.02 -0.36 2.88
N GLU A 213 -30.33 0.90 2.58
CA GLU A 213 -30.46 1.94 3.61
C GLU A 213 -31.75 1.70 4.43
N PRO A 214 -31.64 1.58 5.78
CA PRO A 214 -32.81 1.43 6.63
C PRO A 214 -33.73 2.65 6.55
N SER A 215 -35.01 2.43 6.25
CA SER A 215 -36.05 3.46 6.19
C SER A 215 -37.00 3.35 7.37
N PRO A 216 -37.30 4.45 8.11
CA PRO A 216 -38.29 4.45 9.19
C PRO A 216 -39.69 4.00 8.74
N GLN A 217 -40.01 4.17 7.45
CA GLN A 217 -41.30 3.84 6.86
C GLN A 217 -41.35 2.41 6.29
N GLY A 218 -40.27 1.62 6.43
CA GLY A 218 -40.19 0.23 5.96
C GLY A 218 -40.08 0.06 4.44
N VAL A 219 -40.23 1.13 3.65
CA VAL A 219 -39.99 1.13 2.20
C VAL A 219 -38.56 1.59 1.94
N ALA A 220 -37.70 0.65 1.54
CA ALA A 220 -36.34 0.96 1.13
C ALA A 220 -36.34 1.66 -0.25
N SER A 221 -35.57 2.73 -0.40
CA SER A 221 -35.28 3.32 -1.70
C SER A 221 -34.55 2.31 -2.58
N PRO A 222 -34.83 2.24 -3.90
CA PRO A 222 -34.09 1.36 -4.81
C PRO A 222 -32.60 1.73 -4.90
N VAL A 223 -32.25 2.98 -4.58
CA VAL A 223 -30.88 3.47 -4.52
C VAL A 223 -30.60 4.04 -3.13
N PRO A 224 -29.58 3.54 -2.39
CA PRO A 224 -29.21 4.07 -1.08
C PRO A 224 -28.66 5.49 -1.22
N SER A 225 -28.94 6.37 -0.27
CA SER A 225 -28.46 7.75 -0.29
C SER A 225 -26.93 7.84 -0.24
N LEU A 226 -26.35 8.90 -0.83
CA LEU A 226 -24.90 9.15 -0.72
C LEU A 226 -24.43 9.24 0.73
N ARG A 227 -25.26 9.80 1.61
CA ARG A 227 -25.03 9.83 3.06
C ARG A 227 -24.77 8.42 3.60
N TYR A 228 -25.68 7.48 3.33
CA TYR A 228 -25.54 6.12 3.81
C TYR A 228 -24.34 5.43 3.17
N VAL A 229 -24.18 5.51 1.85
CA VAL A 229 -23.06 4.89 1.14
C VAL A 229 -21.71 5.40 1.66
N GLY A 230 -21.58 6.70 1.91
CA GLY A 230 -20.35 7.28 2.47
C GLY A 230 -20.01 6.72 3.86
N GLN A 231 -21.01 6.56 4.72
CA GLN A 231 -20.83 5.92 6.03
C GLN A 231 -20.37 4.47 5.88
N GLN A 232 -20.92 3.71 4.93
CA GLN A 232 -20.52 2.33 4.65
C GLN A 232 -19.06 2.25 4.15
N VAL A 233 -18.63 3.16 3.28
CA VAL A 233 -17.23 3.27 2.83
C VAL A 233 -16.28 3.61 3.98
N MET A 234 -16.64 4.59 4.82
CA MET A 234 -15.89 4.97 6.02
C MET A 234 -15.72 3.76 6.95
N LEU A 235 -16.81 3.07 7.28
CA LEU A 235 -16.79 1.90 8.16
C LEU A 235 -15.93 0.77 7.59
N LEU A 236 -16.04 0.49 6.29
CA LEU A 236 -15.23 -0.51 5.63
C LEU A 236 -13.74 -0.18 5.74
N ARG A 237 -13.34 1.05 5.38
CA ARG A 237 -11.94 1.51 5.44
C ARG A 237 -11.36 1.46 6.85
N GLN A 238 -12.17 1.78 7.87
CA GLN A 238 -11.75 1.70 9.27
C GLN A 238 -11.41 0.26 9.72
N HIS A 239 -12.00 -0.76 9.09
CA HIS A 239 -11.90 -2.14 9.53
C HIS A 239 -11.06 -3.05 8.61
N THR A 240 -10.54 -2.55 7.48
CA THR A 240 -9.62 -3.30 6.63
C THR A 240 -8.30 -2.54 6.39
N GLU A 241 -7.26 -3.23 5.93
CA GLU A 241 -6.04 -2.62 5.33
C GLU A 241 -6.04 -2.74 3.80
N LEU A 242 -6.98 -3.50 3.24
CA LEU A 242 -7.07 -3.71 1.80
C LEU A 242 -7.62 -2.47 1.09
N PRO A 243 -7.16 -2.19 -0.14
CA PRO A 243 -7.78 -1.24 -1.06
C PRO A 243 -9.27 -1.52 -1.28
N ILE A 244 -10.05 -0.47 -1.49
CA ILE A 244 -11.48 -0.55 -1.77
C ILE A 244 -11.73 -0.39 -3.27
N ILE A 245 -12.49 -1.31 -3.85
CA ILE A 245 -13.09 -1.18 -5.18
C ILE A 245 -14.53 -0.72 -4.99
N PHE A 246 -14.87 0.45 -5.53
CA PHE A 246 -16.22 0.99 -5.48
C PHE A 246 -16.98 0.64 -6.77
N THR A 247 -18.11 -0.05 -6.62
CA THR A 247 -18.89 -0.57 -7.75
C THR A 247 -20.37 -0.23 -7.64
N THR A 248 -20.91 0.42 -8.66
CA THR A 248 -22.34 0.58 -8.91
C THR A 248 -22.73 -0.30 -10.09
N ARG A 249 -23.10 -1.58 -9.86
CA ARG A 249 -23.42 -2.51 -10.95
C ARG A 249 -24.83 -2.25 -11.48
N CYS A 250 -24.99 -2.03 -12.78
CA CYS A 250 -26.30 -1.75 -13.37
C CYS A 250 -27.20 -2.98 -13.51
N THR A 251 -28.50 -2.77 -13.71
CA THR A 251 -29.49 -3.85 -13.89
C THR A 251 -29.24 -4.73 -15.11
N LYS A 252 -28.73 -4.18 -16.23
CA LYS A 252 -28.39 -4.97 -17.42
C LYS A 252 -27.17 -5.87 -17.21
N GLU A 253 -26.28 -5.50 -16.29
CA GLU A 253 -25.10 -6.27 -15.91
C GLU A 253 -25.31 -7.06 -14.61
N ASN A 254 -26.54 -7.49 -14.33
CA ASN A 254 -26.89 -8.35 -13.17
C ASN A 254 -26.61 -7.68 -11.80
N GLY A 255 -26.69 -6.35 -11.73
CA GLY A 255 -26.76 -5.58 -10.49
C GLY A 255 -28.17 -5.04 -10.24
N LYS A 256 -28.27 -4.06 -9.34
CA LYS A 256 -29.54 -3.39 -9.00
C LYS A 256 -29.53 -1.88 -9.24
N PHE A 257 -28.41 -1.28 -9.67
CA PHE A 257 -28.34 0.16 -9.89
C PHE A 257 -29.12 0.55 -11.15
N PRO A 258 -30.04 1.53 -11.10
CA PRO A 258 -30.96 1.84 -12.19
C PRO A 258 -30.24 2.55 -13.34
N MET A 259 -30.58 2.20 -14.58
CA MET A 259 -29.92 2.72 -15.79
C MET A 259 -30.57 3.96 -16.39
N ASP A 260 -31.73 4.37 -15.89
CA ASP A 260 -32.54 5.43 -16.51
C ASP A 260 -31.86 6.81 -16.48
N ASP A 261 -30.96 7.02 -15.51
CA ASP A 261 -30.18 8.25 -15.36
C ASP A 261 -28.67 7.96 -15.25
N PRO A 262 -27.90 8.08 -16.35
CA PRO A 262 -26.44 7.95 -16.33
C PRO A 262 -25.76 8.98 -15.42
N MET A 263 -26.40 10.13 -15.17
CA MET A 263 -25.85 11.18 -14.32
C MET A 263 -25.83 10.75 -12.85
N LEU A 264 -26.76 9.88 -12.45
CA LEU A 264 -26.75 9.23 -11.15
C LEU A 264 -25.48 8.38 -10.95
N PHE A 265 -25.07 7.60 -11.95
CA PHE A 265 -23.80 6.87 -11.89
C PHE A 265 -22.62 7.82 -11.73
N TYR A 266 -22.55 8.86 -12.57
CA TYR A 266 -21.48 9.86 -12.45
C TYR A 266 -21.41 10.42 -11.03
N ARG A 267 -22.55 10.79 -10.43
CA ARG A 267 -22.61 11.38 -9.10
C ARG A 267 -22.04 10.43 -8.03
N TYR A 268 -22.37 9.15 -8.07
CA TYR A 268 -21.85 8.16 -7.11
C TYR A 268 -20.38 7.83 -7.35
N LEU A 269 -19.98 7.63 -8.61
CA LEU A 269 -18.59 7.33 -8.96
C LEU A 269 -17.65 8.52 -8.67
N ARG A 270 -18.11 9.76 -8.96
CA ARG A 270 -17.39 10.98 -8.58
C ARG A 270 -17.27 11.09 -7.07
N ARG A 271 -18.34 10.81 -6.32
CA ARG A 271 -18.30 10.84 -4.85
C ARG A 271 -17.35 9.77 -4.27
N ALA A 272 -17.26 8.59 -4.88
CA ALA A 272 -16.28 7.57 -4.49
C ALA A 272 -14.83 8.01 -4.70
N ILE A 273 -14.55 8.76 -5.77
CA ILE A 273 -13.24 9.41 -5.95
C ILE A 273 -13.00 10.44 -4.84
N GLN A 274 -14.00 11.27 -4.51
CA GLN A 274 -13.91 12.25 -3.43
C GLN A 274 -13.71 11.59 -2.05
N TRP A 275 -14.27 10.41 -1.81
CA TRP A 275 -13.98 9.63 -0.60
C TRP A 275 -12.59 8.98 -0.63
N GLY A 276 -11.86 9.04 -1.74
CA GLY A 276 -10.54 8.45 -1.90
C GLY A 276 -10.59 6.92 -1.98
N CYS A 277 -11.56 6.34 -2.68
CA CYS A 277 -11.53 4.90 -3.00
C CYS A 277 -10.37 4.59 -3.96
N GLU A 278 -9.61 3.54 -3.70
CA GLU A 278 -8.44 3.18 -4.49
C GLU A 278 -8.81 2.76 -5.92
N TYR A 279 -9.93 2.07 -6.12
CA TYR A 279 -10.42 1.64 -7.43
C TYR A 279 -11.89 2.04 -7.65
N ILE A 280 -12.21 2.42 -8.88
CA ILE A 280 -13.56 2.81 -9.32
C ILE A 280 -13.96 1.93 -10.50
N ASP A 281 -15.01 1.11 -10.35
CA ASP A 281 -15.58 0.28 -11.42
C ASP A 281 -16.52 1.14 -12.27
N VAL A 282 -16.09 1.45 -13.50
CA VAL A 282 -16.79 2.32 -14.45
C VAL A 282 -17.29 1.47 -15.61
N GLU A 283 -18.60 1.31 -15.72
CA GLU A 283 -19.18 0.47 -16.77
C GLU A 283 -19.10 1.12 -18.16
N LEU A 284 -18.81 0.30 -19.18
CA LEU A 284 -18.56 0.79 -20.54
C LEU A 284 -19.79 1.42 -21.20
N TRP A 285 -21.00 0.99 -20.82
CA TRP A 285 -22.25 1.53 -21.39
C TRP A 285 -22.46 3.01 -21.07
N LEU A 286 -21.80 3.54 -20.03
CA LEU A 286 -21.89 4.95 -19.69
C LEU A 286 -21.44 5.81 -20.88
N PRO A 287 -22.12 6.95 -21.14
CA PRO A 287 -21.73 7.90 -22.18
C PRO A 287 -20.24 8.23 -22.10
N GLU A 288 -19.59 8.33 -23.26
CA GLU A 288 -18.13 8.60 -23.33
C GLU A 288 -17.75 9.86 -22.56
N GLU A 289 -18.59 10.90 -22.59
CA GLU A 289 -18.41 12.13 -21.81
C GLU A 289 -18.26 11.88 -20.30
N ILE A 290 -19.11 11.02 -19.74
CA ILE A 290 -19.07 10.67 -18.32
C ILE A 290 -17.78 9.90 -18.00
N ARG A 291 -17.41 8.93 -18.83
CA ARG A 291 -16.19 8.13 -18.65
C ARG A 291 -14.94 8.99 -18.74
N ARG A 292 -14.87 9.90 -19.72
CA ARG A 292 -13.78 10.86 -19.87
C ARG A 292 -13.67 11.78 -18.66
N ARG A 293 -14.78 12.39 -18.23
CA ARG A 293 -14.80 13.30 -17.07
C ARG A 293 -14.36 12.62 -15.77
N LEU A 294 -14.77 11.36 -15.55
CA LEU A 294 -14.29 10.56 -14.42
C LEU A 294 -12.77 10.33 -14.49
N ALA A 295 -12.23 10.02 -15.68
CA ALA A 295 -10.80 9.81 -15.87
C ALA A 295 -9.97 11.09 -15.66
N GLU A 296 -10.46 12.24 -16.13
CA GLU A 296 -9.83 13.55 -15.90
C GLU A 296 -9.84 13.94 -14.41
N GLN A 297 -10.84 13.50 -13.65
CA GLN A 297 -11.04 13.87 -12.25
C GLN A 297 -10.69 12.74 -11.25
N LYS A 298 -10.04 11.66 -11.70
CA LYS A 298 -9.78 10.47 -10.87
C LYS A 298 -8.77 10.70 -9.74
N GLY A 299 -7.98 11.78 -9.81
CA GLY A 299 -6.87 12.02 -8.89
C GLY A 299 -5.91 10.82 -8.87
N HIS A 300 -5.74 10.20 -7.71
CA HIS A 300 -4.93 8.99 -7.53
C HIS A 300 -5.74 7.68 -7.49
N SER A 301 -7.06 7.73 -7.71
CA SER A 301 -7.87 6.52 -7.90
C SER A 301 -7.57 5.87 -9.25
N VAL A 302 -7.74 4.55 -9.30
CA VAL A 302 -7.54 3.73 -10.49
C VAL A 302 -8.89 3.37 -11.09
N ILE A 303 -9.08 3.62 -12.39
CA ILE A 303 -10.32 3.30 -13.10
C ILE A 303 -10.27 1.89 -13.66
N MET A 304 -11.29 1.10 -13.32
CA MET A 304 -11.54 -0.22 -13.90
C MET A 304 -12.71 -0.11 -14.90
N SER A 305 -12.44 -0.19 -16.20
CA SER A 305 -13.51 -0.27 -17.21
C SER A 305 -14.18 -1.64 -17.11
N ALA A 306 -15.48 -1.68 -16.89
CA ALA A 306 -16.23 -2.91 -16.75
C ALA A 306 -17.21 -3.14 -17.91
N PHE A 307 -17.22 -4.38 -18.41
CA PHE A 307 -18.21 -4.87 -19.35
C PHE A 307 -18.62 -6.29 -18.94
N HIS A 308 -19.93 -6.55 -18.91
CA HIS A 308 -20.45 -7.87 -18.62
C HIS A 308 -21.43 -8.37 -19.70
N ASP A 309 -21.16 -9.56 -20.24
CA ASP A 309 -22.10 -10.30 -21.09
C ASP A 309 -22.67 -11.52 -20.34
N PHE A 310 -23.99 -11.48 -20.14
CA PHE A 310 -24.77 -12.58 -19.56
C PHE A 310 -25.60 -13.33 -20.60
N SER A 311 -25.41 -13.06 -21.90
CA SER A 311 -26.20 -13.67 -22.97
C SER A 311 -25.92 -15.17 -23.14
N GLY A 312 -24.75 -15.63 -22.69
CA GLY A 312 -24.25 -16.99 -22.94
C GLY A 312 -23.82 -17.24 -24.39
N SER A 313 -23.91 -16.22 -25.25
CA SER A 313 -23.59 -16.29 -26.69
C SER A 313 -22.31 -15.56 -27.07
N TRP A 314 -21.61 -14.99 -26.08
CA TRP A 314 -20.40 -14.21 -26.28
C TRP A 314 -19.27 -14.99 -26.98
N LYS A 315 -18.59 -14.34 -27.91
CA LYS A 315 -17.44 -14.91 -28.62
C LYS A 315 -16.22 -14.00 -28.47
N TRP A 316 -15.22 -14.47 -27.75
CA TRP A 316 -13.95 -13.74 -27.55
C TRP A 316 -13.19 -13.46 -28.84
N THR A 317 -13.39 -14.27 -29.88
CA THR A 317 -12.79 -14.08 -31.21
C THR A 317 -13.57 -13.12 -32.11
N SER A 318 -14.67 -12.54 -31.61
CA SER A 318 -15.49 -11.62 -32.41
C SER A 318 -14.82 -10.24 -32.58
N PRO A 319 -15.10 -9.53 -33.68
CA PRO A 319 -14.71 -8.13 -33.83
C PRO A 319 -15.27 -7.23 -32.71
N GLU A 320 -16.41 -7.62 -32.15
CA GLU A 320 -17.04 -6.88 -31.05
C GLU A 320 -16.19 -6.92 -29.78
N ALA A 321 -15.58 -8.07 -29.44
CA ALA A 321 -14.66 -8.16 -28.31
C ALA A 321 -13.46 -7.20 -28.46
N ALA A 322 -12.90 -7.09 -29.67
CA ALA A 322 -11.82 -6.15 -29.96
C ALA A 322 -12.27 -4.68 -29.86
N ARG A 323 -13.50 -4.35 -30.30
CA ARG A 323 -14.08 -3.01 -30.14
C ARG A 323 -14.30 -2.65 -28.67
N ILE A 324 -14.92 -3.52 -27.89
CA ILE A 324 -15.16 -3.33 -26.46
C ILE A 324 -13.84 -3.09 -25.72
N PHE A 325 -12.82 -3.88 -26.04
CA PHE A 325 -11.49 -3.67 -25.49
C PHE A 325 -10.92 -2.30 -25.88
N ALA A 326 -10.95 -1.95 -27.17
CA ALA A 326 -10.43 -0.67 -27.68
C ALA A 326 -11.18 0.55 -27.11
N GLU A 327 -12.47 0.44 -26.82
CA GLU A 327 -13.25 1.50 -26.17
C GLU A 327 -12.97 1.59 -24.66
N SER A 328 -12.73 0.45 -24.02
CA SER A 328 -12.41 0.36 -22.59
C SER A 328 -11.06 0.99 -22.26
N VAL A 329 -10.03 0.74 -23.06
CA VAL A 329 -8.65 1.23 -22.78
C VAL A 329 -8.50 2.75 -22.86
N ARG A 330 -9.47 3.48 -23.46
CA ARG A 330 -9.34 4.94 -23.66
C ARG A 330 -9.26 5.74 -22.35
N TYR A 331 -9.98 5.29 -21.32
CA TYR A 331 -10.17 6.06 -20.08
C TYR A 331 -9.95 5.23 -18.81
N ALA A 332 -9.45 3.99 -18.94
CA ALA A 332 -9.27 3.08 -17.82
C ALA A 332 -7.82 2.64 -17.67
N ASP A 333 -7.45 2.38 -16.42
CA ASP A 333 -6.16 1.80 -16.04
C ASP A 333 -6.22 0.27 -16.07
N ILE A 334 -7.39 -0.31 -15.82
CA ILE A 334 -7.66 -1.75 -15.85
C ILE A 334 -8.88 -2.01 -16.74
N VAL A 335 -8.81 -3.01 -17.62
CA VAL A 335 -9.96 -3.48 -18.41
C VAL A 335 -10.49 -4.78 -17.80
N LYS A 336 -11.77 -4.80 -17.44
CA LYS A 336 -12.51 -5.92 -16.88
C LYS A 336 -13.64 -6.31 -17.83
N MET A 337 -13.37 -7.30 -18.68
CA MET A 337 -14.37 -7.90 -19.55
C MET A 337 -14.78 -9.25 -18.98
N ILE A 338 -16.06 -9.41 -18.65
CA ILE A 338 -16.61 -10.64 -18.11
C ILE A 338 -17.68 -11.15 -19.07
N ALA A 339 -17.54 -12.41 -19.46
CA ALA A 339 -18.57 -13.13 -20.20
C ALA A 339 -18.87 -14.43 -19.46
N MET A 340 -20.11 -14.90 -19.53
CA MET A 340 -20.51 -16.18 -18.95
C MET A 340 -19.72 -17.34 -19.60
N MET A 341 -18.60 -17.69 -18.98
CA MET A 341 -17.71 -18.78 -19.35
C MET A 341 -17.40 -19.60 -18.10
N GLY A 342 -17.15 -20.90 -18.26
CA GLY A 342 -16.97 -21.83 -17.13
C GLY A 342 -15.91 -21.42 -16.11
N GLN A 343 -15.93 -22.07 -14.94
CA GLN A 343 -15.08 -21.79 -13.77
C GLN A 343 -13.57 -21.74 -14.08
N LEU A 344 -13.11 -22.47 -15.09
CA LEU A 344 -11.70 -22.47 -15.51
C LEU A 344 -11.17 -21.07 -15.85
N SER A 345 -12.00 -20.22 -16.47
CA SER A 345 -11.61 -18.84 -16.81
C SER A 345 -11.25 -18.03 -15.55
N ARG A 346 -11.98 -18.25 -14.44
CA ARG A 346 -11.73 -17.61 -13.14
C ARG A 346 -10.45 -18.12 -12.51
N ALA A 347 -10.19 -19.42 -12.59
CA ALA A 347 -8.96 -20.02 -12.09
C ALA A 347 -7.74 -19.57 -12.91
N LEU A 348 -7.87 -19.34 -14.22
CA LEU A 348 -6.75 -18.89 -15.06
C LEU A 348 -6.49 -17.38 -15.01
N ASN A 349 -7.51 -16.57 -14.69
CA ASN A 349 -7.33 -15.12 -14.57
C ASN A 349 -6.34 -14.78 -13.43
N THR A 350 -5.36 -13.94 -13.74
CA THR A 350 -4.30 -13.55 -12.81
C THR A 350 -4.48 -12.16 -12.22
N VAL A 351 -5.28 -11.30 -12.85
CA VAL A 351 -5.44 -9.90 -12.42
C VAL A 351 -6.82 -9.68 -11.85
N PHE A 352 -6.89 -9.36 -10.56
CA PHE A 352 -8.12 -9.06 -9.82
C PHE A 352 -9.24 -10.08 -10.10
N SER A 353 -8.97 -11.36 -9.87
CA SER A 353 -10.01 -12.39 -9.94
C SER A 353 -11.05 -12.17 -8.84
N PRO A 354 -12.34 -11.99 -9.19
CA PRO A 354 -13.40 -11.89 -8.19
C PRO A 354 -13.59 -13.24 -7.51
N ILE A 355 -13.44 -13.27 -6.19
CA ILE A 355 -13.64 -14.47 -5.36
C ILE A 355 -14.87 -14.35 -4.46
N THR A 356 -15.34 -15.48 -3.96
CA THR A 356 -16.38 -15.57 -2.92
C THR A 356 -15.80 -16.14 -1.62
N HIS A 357 -16.61 -16.18 -0.56
CA HIS A 357 -16.27 -16.83 0.71
C HIS A 357 -17.52 -17.51 1.29
N PRO A 358 -17.42 -18.71 1.91
CA PRO A 358 -18.58 -19.44 2.44
C PRO A 358 -19.42 -18.70 3.50
N LEU A 359 -18.83 -17.71 4.17
CA LEU A 359 -19.50 -16.86 5.15
C LEU A 359 -20.23 -15.65 4.53
N LEU A 360 -20.16 -15.45 3.21
CA LEU A 360 -20.95 -14.41 2.54
C LEU A 360 -22.42 -14.85 2.43
N PRO A 361 -23.39 -13.92 2.60
CA PRO A 361 -24.81 -14.23 2.56
C PRO A 361 -25.28 -14.64 1.17
N MET A 362 -24.63 -14.13 0.13
CA MET A 362 -24.89 -14.49 -1.26
C MET A 362 -23.59 -14.45 -2.06
N ILE A 363 -23.55 -15.27 -3.11
CA ILE A 363 -22.50 -15.25 -4.12
C ILE A 363 -22.82 -14.11 -5.10
N ALA A 364 -21.83 -13.27 -5.42
CA ALA A 364 -22.04 -12.09 -6.26
C ALA A 364 -22.32 -12.42 -7.73
N ALA A 365 -21.81 -13.56 -8.23
CA ALA A 365 -22.11 -14.06 -9.57
C ALA A 365 -22.06 -15.61 -9.63
N PRO A 366 -22.90 -16.26 -10.44
CA PRO A 366 -22.90 -17.71 -10.59
C PRO A 366 -21.52 -18.29 -10.96
N GLY A 367 -21.17 -19.40 -10.32
CA GLY A 367 -19.90 -20.10 -10.54
C GLY A 367 -18.65 -19.34 -10.08
N GLN A 368 -18.78 -18.33 -9.20
CA GLN A 368 -17.62 -17.79 -8.48
C GLN A 368 -16.96 -18.86 -7.63
N LEU A 369 -15.65 -18.71 -7.45
CA LEU A 369 -14.80 -19.61 -6.68
C LEU A 369 -14.22 -18.85 -5.48
N THR A 370 -13.93 -19.55 -4.40
CA THR A 370 -13.09 -19.08 -3.31
C THR A 370 -11.62 -19.04 -3.73
N ALA A 371 -10.78 -18.30 -3.01
CA ALA A 371 -9.33 -18.34 -3.24
C ALA A 371 -8.76 -19.76 -3.07
N ALA A 372 -9.28 -20.53 -2.13
CA ALA A 372 -8.90 -21.91 -1.88
C ALA A 372 -9.22 -22.82 -3.07
N GLU A 373 -10.44 -22.75 -3.61
CA GLU A 373 -10.83 -23.52 -4.80
C GLU A 373 -10.00 -23.16 -6.03
N ILE A 374 -9.65 -21.88 -6.21
CA ILE A 374 -8.75 -21.45 -7.29
C ILE A 374 -7.37 -22.09 -7.13
N ASN A 375 -6.79 -22.02 -5.92
CA ASN A 375 -5.47 -22.59 -5.65
C ASN A 375 -5.46 -24.12 -5.81
N GLU A 376 -6.50 -24.80 -5.35
CA GLU A 376 -6.68 -26.24 -5.53
C GLU A 376 -6.77 -26.62 -7.00
N ALA A 377 -7.61 -25.93 -7.79
CA ALA A 377 -7.72 -26.15 -9.23
C ALA A 377 -6.36 -25.94 -9.93
N MET A 378 -5.65 -24.86 -9.60
CA MET A 378 -4.32 -24.58 -10.14
C MET A 378 -3.29 -25.64 -9.74
N HIS A 379 -3.39 -26.20 -8.53
CA HIS A 379 -2.54 -27.29 -8.08
C HIS A 379 -2.81 -28.59 -8.84
N ILE A 380 -4.08 -28.98 -8.99
CA ILE A 380 -4.51 -30.15 -9.75
C ILE A 380 -4.05 -30.06 -11.21
N MET A 381 -4.13 -28.87 -11.81
CA MET A 381 -3.67 -28.62 -13.17
C MET A 381 -2.13 -28.58 -13.31
N GLY A 382 -1.38 -28.68 -12.21
CA GLY A 382 0.09 -28.59 -12.19
C GLY A 382 0.63 -27.17 -12.35
N ALA A 383 -0.23 -26.15 -12.44
CA ALA A 383 0.17 -24.75 -12.58
C ALA A 383 0.59 -24.11 -11.23
N LEU A 384 0.20 -24.70 -10.11
CA LEU A 384 0.69 -24.38 -8.76
C LEU A 384 1.43 -25.59 -8.17
N PRO A 385 2.72 -25.79 -8.50
CA PRO A 385 3.48 -26.93 -7.99
C PRO A 385 3.72 -26.81 -6.48
N LYS A 386 3.67 -27.95 -5.77
CA LYS A 386 4.06 -28.04 -4.37
C LYS A 386 5.52 -27.60 -4.19
N ARG A 387 5.78 -26.88 -3.11
CA ARG A 387 7.11 -26.39 -2.72
C ARG A 387 7.32 -26.51 -1.21
N ASP A 388 8.57 -26.69 -0.82
CA ASP A 388 9.00 -26.73 0.57
C ASP A 388 9.48 -25.34 1.02
N LEU A 389 8.78 -24.77 1.99
CA LEU A 389 9.09 -23.51 2.63
C LEU A 389 9.77 -23.77 3.98
N TYR A 390 10.72 -22.91 4.35
CA TYR A 390 11.54 -23.13 5.54
C TYR A 390 11.51 -21.94 6.49
N VAL A 391 11.52 -22.21 7.79
CA VAL A 391 11.85 -21.25 8.84
C VAL A 391 13.17 -21.70 9.44
N ILE A 392 14.24 -20.97 9.14
CA ILE A 392 15.62 -21.32 9.52
C ILE A 392 16.02 -20.46 10.71
N GLY A 393 16.27 -21.05 11.86
CA GLY A 393 16.70 -20.28 13.02
C GLY A 393 16.99 -21.07 14.27
N SER A 394 17.17 -20.38 15.40
CA SER A 394 17.48 -21.01 16.69
C SER A 394 16.25 -21.49 17.47
N PHE A 395 15.06 -21.38 16.88
CA PHE A 395 13.79 -21.68 17.53
C PHE A 395 13.07 -22.81 16.81
N ARG A 396 12.74 -23.88 17.54
CA ARG A 396 11.75 -24.88 17.10
C ARG A 396 10.38 -24.24 16.88
N ALA A 397 9.48 -24.96 16.20
CA ALA A 397 8.13 -24.53 15.80
C ALA A 397 7.57 -23.38 16.66
N THR A 398 7.46 -22.20 16.05
CA THR A 398 6.97 -20.99 16.73
C THR A 398 5.45 -20.89 16.53
N PRO A 399 4.72 -20.15 17.38
CA PRO A 399 3.32 -19.81 17.09
C PRO A 399 3.14 -19.17 15.70
N GLN A 400 4.17 -18.48 15.21
CA GLN A 400 4.20 -17.90 13.87
C GLN A 400 4.26 -18.96 12.76
N SER A 401 5.08 -20.01 12.90
CA SER A 401 5.13 -21.08 11.90
C SER A 401 3.84 -21.88 11.85
N MET A 402 3.24 -22.19 13.01
CA MET A 402 1.92 -22.84 13.07
C MET A 402 0.83 -21.98 12.43
N PHE A 403 0.91 -20.65 12.63
CA PHE A 403 -0.01 -19.72 11.99
C PHE A 403 0.14 -19.71 10.46
N MET A 404 1.37 -19.67 9.95
CA MET A 404 1.64 -19.71 8.50
C MET A 404 1.17 -21.02 7.86
N GLU A 405 1.41 -22.16 8.52
CA GLU A 405 0.90 -23.47 8.07
C GLU A 405 -0.62 -23.48 8.01
N LYS A 406 -1.29 -22.93 9.04
CA LYS A 406 -2.75 -22.75 9.00
C LYS A 406 -3.18 -21.90 7.80
N CYS A 407 -2.49 -20.79 7.51
CA CYS A 407 -2.79 -19.96 6.35
C CYS A 407 -2.66 -20.73 5.02
N PHE A 408 -1.67 -21.61 4.86
CA PHE A 408 -1.56 -22.43 3.65
C PHE A 408 -2.74 -23.39 3.52
N ASN A 409 -3.13 -24.05 4.61
CA ASN A 409 -4.24 -24.98 4.61
C ASN A 409 -5.59 -24.28 4.31
N GLU A 410 -5.87 -23.14 4.95
CA GLU A 410 -7.10 -22.38 4.71
C GLU A 410 -7.20 -21.82 3.28
N LEU A 411 -6.06 -21.62 2.61
CA LEU A 411 -5.97 -21.16 1.23
C LEU A 411 -5.78 -22.31 0.23
N SER A 412 -5.84 -23.57 0.66
CA SER A 412 -5.53 -24.75 -0.17
C SER A 412 -4.21 -24.61 -0.96
N LEU A 413 -3.21 -23.95 -0.37
CA LEU A 413 -1.88 -23.85 -0.95
C LEU A 413 -1.14 -25.16 -0.72
N PRO A 414 -0.54 -25.78 -1.76
CA PRO A 414 0.03 -27.12 -1.67
C PRO A 414 1.39 -27.16 -0.97
N HIS A 415 1.85 -26.04 -0.40
CA HIS A 415 3.18 -25.88 0.15
C HIS A 415 3.32 -26.51 1.54
N THR A 416 4.52 -26.94 1.87
CA THR A 416 4.89 -27.51 3.17
C THR A 416 5.79 -26.54 3.91
N LEU A 417 5.55 -26.30 5.20
CA LEU A 417 6.40 -25.43 6.02
C LEU A 417 7.21 -26.26 7.02
N THR A 418 8.54 -26.18 6.94
CA THR A 418 9.45 -26.90 7.85
C THR A 418 10.29 -25.93 8.66
N SER A 419 10.30 -26.08 9.99
CA SER A 419 11.23 -25.33 10.85
C SER A 419 12.52 -26.13 11.02
N ILE A 420 13.66 -25.51 10.75
CA ILE A 420 14.97 -26.15 10.91
C ILE A 420 15.88 -25.30 11.81
N ASP A 421 16.63 -25.99 12.66
CA ASP A 421 17.62 -25.33 13.49
C ASP A 421 18.79 -24.83 12.64
N ARG A 422 19.32 -23.66 13.00
CA ARG A 422 20.50 -23.11 12.32
C ARG A 422 21.73 -23.97 12.63
N GLY A 423 22.07 -24.85 11.69
CA GLY A 423 23.25 -25.71 11.75
C GLY A 423 24.59 -25.00 11.46
N PRO A 424 25.69 -25.75 11.39
CA PRO A 424 27.00 -25.26 10.97
C PRO A 424 26.97 -24.58 9.58
N LYS A 425 28.08 -23.89 9.22
CA LYS A 425 28.23 -23.30 7.88
C LYS A 425 28.01 -24.37 6.80
N GLY A 426 27.14 -24.10 5.82
CA GLY A 426 26.79 -25.01 4.72
C GLY A 426 25.41 -25.66 4.81
N THR A 427 24.77 -25.72 5.99
CA THR A 427 23.42 -26.31 6.14
C THR A 427 22.35 -25.57 5.33
N ILE A 428 22.41 -24.23 5.29
CA ILE A 428 21.46 -23.40 4.52
C ILE A 428 21.60 -23.66 3.03
N GLU A 429 22.84 -23.72 2.52
CA GLU A 429 23.12 -23.99 1.11
C GLU A 429 22.54 -25.34 0.66
N GLY A 430 22.75 -26.39 1.45
CA GLY A 430 22.18 -27.71 1.17
C GLY A 430 20.65 -27.71 1.07
N VAL A 431 19.96 -26.90 1.87
CA VAL A 431 18.50 -26.77 1.85
C VAL A 431 18.01 -25.98 0.64
N ILE A 432 18.60 -24.80 0.37
CA ILE A 432 18.11 -23.93 -0.70
C ILE A 432 18.36 -24.50 -2.11
N MET A 433 19.39 -25.35 -2.25
CA MET A 433 19.72 -26.03 -3.51
C MET A 433 18.77 -27.19 -3.83
N GLN A 434 17.89 -27.59 -2.90
CA GLN A 434 16.91 -28.64 -3.17
C GLN A 434 15.94 -28.21 -4.29
N PRO A 435 15.59 -29.10 -5.25
CA PRO A 435 14.67 -28.78 -6.34
C PRO A 435 13.28 -28.33 -5.86
N SER A 436 12.82 -28.88 -4.72
CA SER A 436 11.51 -28.59 -4.13
C SER A 436 11.48 -27.30 -3.31
N PHE A 437 12.62 -26.67 -3.01
CA PHE A 437 12.68 -25.45 -2.22
C PHE A 437 11.73 -24.38 -2.82
N GLY A 438 11.02 -23.65 -1.95
CA GLY A 438 10.05 -22.61 -2.31
C GLY A 438 10.39 -21.24 -1.74
N GLY A 439 11.24 -21.20 -0.72
CA GLY A 439 11.61 -19.98 -0.01
C GLY A 439 11.89 -20.24 1.46
N ALA A 440 12.55 -19.30 2.13
CA ALA A 440 12.86 -19.41 3.55
C ALA A 440 12.79 -18.05 4.26
N SER A 441 12.37 -18.05 5.51
CA SER A 441 12.74 -17.00 6.47
C SER A 441 13.97 -17.45 7.26
N VAL A 442 14.86 -16.51 7.57
CA VAL A 442 16.16 -16.77 8.18
C VAL A 442 16.36 -15.83 9.36
N ASN A 443 16.42 -16.40 10.56
CA ASN A 443 16.59 -15.65 11.81
C ASN A 443 17.59 -16.35 12.76
N PRO A 444 18.72 -15.73 13.14
CA PRO A 444 19.17 -14.39 12.73
C PRO A 444 19.40 -14.28 11.22
N PRO A 445 19.43 -13.08 10.63
CA PRO A 445 19.74 -12.94 9.21
C PRO A 445 21.15 -13.46 8.84
N ILE A 446 21.40 -13.63 7.54
CA ILE A 446 22.70 -13.96 6.95
C ILE A 446 23.26 -12.77 6.19
N SER A 447 24.58 -12.78 5.94
CA SER A 447 25.23 -11.74 5.14
C SER A 447 24.67 -11.73 3.70
N ALA A 448 24.41 -10.54 3.17
CA ALA A 448 24.02 -10.36 1.77
C ALA A 448 25.16 -10.69 0.79
N ALA A 449 26.40 -10.81 1.26
CA ALA A 449 27.56 -11.21 0.46
C ALA A 449 27.76 -12.74 0.40
N THR A 450 26.77 -13.53 0.81
CA THR A 450 26.89 -14.99 0.83
C THR A 450 26.92 -15.56 -0.61
N PRO A 451 27.87 -16.45 -0.95
CA PRO A 451 28.10 -16.85 -2.34
C PRO A 451 27.00 -17.74 -2.93
N TYR A 452 26.27 -18.46 -2.08
CA TYR A 452 25.21 -19.40 -2.51
C TYR A 452 23.84 -18.73 -2.76
N ILE A 453 23.74 -17.40 -2.62
CA ILE A 453 22.58 -16.61 -3.04
C ILE A 453 23.04 -15.65 -4.14
N PRO A 454 22.79 -15.98 -5.43
CA PRO A 454 23.39 -15.28 -6.56
C PRO A 454 22.85 -13.86 -6.77
N ALA A 455 21.61 -13.59 -6.34
CA ALA A 455 20.98 -12.29 -6.48
C ALA A 455 20.48 -11.80 -5.11
N VAL A 456 20.56 -10.49 -4.88
CA VAL A 456 20.02 -9.84 -3.69
C VAL A 456 19.27 -8.58 -4.09
N SER A 457 18.19 -8.27 -3.39
CA SER A 457 17.45 -7.02 -3.62
C SER A 457 18.29 -5.82 -3.24
N GLU A 458 17.96 -4.66 -3.82
CA GLU A 458 18.63 -3.39 -3.51
C GLU A 458 18.59 -3.10 -2.00
N ALA A 459 17.44 -3.35 -1.37
CA ALA A 459 17.29 -3.18 0.07
C ALA A 459 18.17 -4.13 0.87
N ALA A 460 18.17 -5.43 0.57
CA ALA A 460 19.01 -6.41 1.26
C ALA A 460 20.51 -6.11 1.08
N ARG A 461 20.91 -5.66 -0.11
CA ARG A 461 22.28 -5.24 -0.42
C ARG A 461 22.69 -4.01 0.40
N ALA A 462 21.84 -3.00 0.46
CA ALA A 462 22.11 -1.78 1.23
C ALA A 462 22.14 -2.04 2.74
N ILE A 463 21.25 -2.91 3.24
CA ILE A 463 21.21 -3.36 4.64
C ILE A 463 22.43 -4.24 4.97
N GLY A 464 22.94 -5.00 3.99
CA GLY A 464 24.02 -5.96 4.16
C GLY A 464 23.55 -7.31 4.74
N LEU A 465 22.23 -7.49 4.94
CA LEU A 465 21.63 -8.65 5.59
C LEU A 465 20.42 -9.17 4.82
N VAL A 466 20.34 -10.49 4.71
CA VAL A 466 19.23 -11.24 4.13
C VAL A 466 18.52 -11.99 5.27
N ASP A 467 17.23 -11.73 5.43
CA ASP A 467 16.35 -12.44 6.39
C ASP A 467 15.29 -13.30 5.69
N THR A 468 15.18 -13.17 4.36
CA THR A 468 14.18 -13.84 3.54
C THR A 468 14.84 -14.29 2.24
N ILE A 469 14.65 -15.54 1.85
CA ILE A 469 15.14 -16.10 0.59
C ILE A 469 13.92 -16.45 -0.25
N VAL A 470 13.82 -15.87 -1.43
CA VAL A 470 12.73 -16.15 -2.37
C VAL A 470 13.26 -16.79 -3.64
N VAL A 471 12.39 -17.51 -4.31
CA VAL A 471 12.65 -18.05 -5.64
C VAL A 471 12.20 -17.01 -6.65
N GLY A 472 13.15 -16.46 -7.40
CA GLY A 472 12.86 -15.59 -8.54
C GLY A 472 12.20 -16.37 -9.67
N GLU A 473 11.40 -15.68 -10.46
CA GLU A 473 10.82 -16.26 -11.66
C GLU A 473 11.90 -16.67 -12.66
N PRO A 474 11.67 -17.72 -13.47
CA PRO A 474 12.58 -18.05 -14.56
C PRO A 474 12.61 -16.87 -15.55
N GLN A 475 13.72 -16.14 -15.63
CA GLN A 475 13.91 -15.19 -16.72
C GLN A 475 14.12 -15.96 -18.03
N PRO A 476 13.37 -15.64 -19.10
CA PRO A 476 13.74 -16.07 -20.44
C PRO A 476 15.11 -15.48 -20.75
N GLN A 477 16.07 -16.29 -21.20
CA GLN A 477 17.35 -15.76 -21.64
C GLN A 477 17.12 -14.82 -22.84
N PRO A 478 17.64 -13.59 -22.83
CA PRO A 478 17.60 -12.73 -24.01
C PRO A 478 18.46 -13.39 -25.10
N GLY A 479 17.82 -13.94 -26.13
CA GLY A 479 18.49 -14.55 -27.29
C GLY A 479 18.01 -15.94 -27.70
N SER A 480 17.19 -16.65 -26.90
CA SER A 480 16.62 -17.93 -27.32
C SER A 480 15.30 -17.72 -28.06
N GLY A 481 15.33 -17.81 -29.39
CA GLY A 481 14.13 -17.87 -30.23
C GLY A 481 13.24 -19.08 -29.88
N PRO A 482 11.99 -19.12 -30.36
CA PRO A 482 11.01 -20.14 -29.98
C PRO A 482 11.24 -21.43 -30.76
N GLN A 483 12.33 -22.16 -30.51
CA GLN A 483 12.49 -23.54 -30.99
C GLN A 483 13.27 -24.42 -29.99
N SER A 484 12.81 -25.67 -29.89
CA SER A 484 13.33 -26.81 -29.12
C SER A 484 12.90 -26.91 -27.64
N SER A 485 11.76 -27.58 -27.46
CA SER A 485 11.45 -28.39 -26.30
C SER A 485 12.45 -29.54 -26.16
N GLN A 486 13.64 -29.28 -25.60
CA GLN A 486 14.54 -30.29 -25.05
C GLN A 486 15.59 -29.64 -24.13
N GLY A 487 15.35 -29.73 -22.81
CA GLY A 487 16.42 -29.93 -21.82
C GLY A 487 17.52 -28.88 -21.62
N SER A 488 17.32 -27.59 -21.89
CA SER A 488 18.27 -26.55 -21.44
C SER A 488 17.69 -25.78 -20.25
N GLY A 489 18.35 -25.94 -19.09
CA GLY A 489 17.82 -25.60 -17.78
C GLY A 489 17.53 -24.11 -17.60
N THR A 490 16.25 -23.76 -17.42
CA THR A 490 15.87 -22.54 -16.69
C THR A 490 16.49 -22.58 -15.30
N THR A 491 17.61 -21.88 -15.12
CA THR A 491 18.28 -21.79 -13.84
C THR A 491 17.38 -21.01 -12.88
N ARG A 492 16.81 -21.73 -11.92
CA ARG A 492 16.07 -21.17 -10.80
C ARG A 492 16.95 -20.14 -10.09
N THR A 493 16.54 -18.87 -10.12
CA THR A 493 17.32 -17.79 -9.50
C THR A 493 16.87 -17.63 -8.05
N LEU A 494 17.79 -17.75 -7.10
CA LEU A 494 17.51 -17.44 -5.70
C LEU A 494 17.80 -15.96 -5.43
N ILE A 495 16.87 -15.29 -4.77
CA ILE A 495 16.98 -13.87 -4.44
C ILE A 495 16.95 -13.70 -2.93
N GLY A 496 17.98 -13.08 -2.38
CA GLY A 496 18.04 -12.65 -0.99
C GLY A 496 17.31 -11.32 -0.79
N GLU A 497 16.40 -11.31 0.17
CA GLU A 497 15.53 -10.20 0.53
C GLU A 497 15.68 -9.87 2.02
N ASN A 498 15.20 -8.68 2.38
CA ASN A 498 15.03 -8.26 3.76
C ASN A 498 13.56 -7.84 3.96
N ALA A 499 12.80 -8.60 4.74
CA ALA A 499 11.40 -8.33 5.06
C ALA A 499 11.27 -7.44 6.31
N THR A 500 12.28 -7.43 7.18
CA THR A 500 12.26 -6.65 8.43
C THR A 500 12.06 -5.15 8.18
N TRP A 501 12.80 -4.55 7.22
CA TRP A 501 12.63 -3.12 6.92
C TRP A 501 11.25 -2.78 6.37
N LYS A 502 10.62 -3.69 5.60
CA LYS A 502 9.25 -3.54 5.09
C LYS A 502 8.25 -3.50 6.25
N GLY A 503 8.41 -4.40 7.23
CA GLY A 503 7.60 -4.43 8.44
C GLY A 503 7.75 -3.16 9.29
N ILE A 504 8.99 -2.66 9.45
CA ILE A 504 9.26 -1.40 10.15
C ILE A 504 8.58 -0.24 9.44
N ARG A 505 8.77 -0.10 8.12
CA ARG A 505 8.17 0.95 7.31
C ARG A 505 6.65 0.93 7.41
N ALA A 506 6.02 -0.23 7.18
CA ALA A 506 4.56 -0.40 7.28
C ALA A 506 4.01 -0.05 8.67
N THR A 507 4.77 -0.39 9.72
CA THR A 507 4.40 -0.04 11.11
C THR A 507 4.45 1.46 11.33
N LEU A 508 5.50 2.15 10.88
CA LEU A 508 5.62 3.60 10.98
C LEU A 508 4.50 4.30 10.21
N THR A 509 4.21 3.86 8.98
CA THR A 509 3.22 4.50 8.10
C THR A 509 1.76 4.14 8.41
N ARG A 510 1.49 3.47 9.55
CA ARG A 510 0.12 3.09 9.94
C ARG A 510 -0.69 4.27 10.50
N ASP A 511 0.00 5.17 11.19
CA ASP A 511 -0.60 6.27 11.96
C ASP A 511 -0.17 7.67 11.45
N TYR A 512 0.75 7.71 10.49
CA TYR A 512 1.31 8.91 9.87
C TYR A 512 1.60 8.64 8.39
N VAL A 513 1.43 9.65 7.54
CA VAL A 513 1.76 9.51 6.11
C VAL A 513 3.29 9.45 5.91
N PRO A 514 3.80 8.86 4.82
CA PRO A 514 5.25 8.79 4.56
C PRO A 514 5.97 10.15 4.60
N SER A 515 5.36 11.21 4.08
CA SER A 515 5.96 12.55 4.06
C SER A 515 6.09 13.19 5.45
N ALA A 516 5.38 12.70 6.48
CA ALA A 516 5.46 13.20 7.84
C ALA A 516 6.85 12.99 8.47
N TYR A 517 7.65 12.08 7.91
CA TYR A 517 9.00 11.75 8.35
C TYR A 517 10.08 12.57 7.62
N ARG A 518 9.75 13.16 6.47
CA ARG A 518 10.73 13.76 5.54
C ARG A 518 11.49 14.92 6.19
N GLY A 519 12.81 14.88 6.13
CA GLY A 519 13.71 15.91 6.66
C GLY A 519 13.74 16.02 8.19
N ARG A 520 13.05 15.14 8.92
CA ARG A 520 13.02 15.15 10.39
C ARG A 520 14.14 14.32 10.99
N ALA A 521 14.45 14.58 12.26
CA ALA A 521 15.40 13.79 13.03
C ALA A 521 14.78 12.50 13.57
N ALA A 522 15.55 11.41 13.57
CA ALA A 522 15.21 10.16 14.24
C ALA A 522 16.35 9.69 15.14
N ILE A 523 16.03 8.89 16.16
CA ILE A 523 17.02 8.26 17.04
C ILE A 523 16.88 6.74 16.96
N ILE A 524 18.00 6.03 16.83
CA ILE A 524 18.05 4.57 16.89
C ILE A 524 18.96 4.14 18.04
N LEU A 525 18.46 3.23 18.88
CA LEU A 525 19.22 2.59 19.94
C LEU A 525 19.49 1.14 19.56
N ALA A 526 20.75 0.73 19.50
CA ALA A 526 21.11 -0.65 19.15
C ALA A 526 22.46 -1.05 19.77
N GLY A 527 22.70 -2.36 19.85
CA GLY A 527 24.00 -2.89 20.29
C GLY A 527 25.08 -2.82 19.20
N SER A 528 24.66 -2.85 17.94
CA SER A 528 25.55 -2.83 16.78
C SER A 528 24.87 -2.17 15.57
N GLU A 529 25.66 -1.81 14.54
CA GLU A 529 25.12 -1.34 13.25
C GLU A 529 24.25 -2.40 12.57
N SER A 530 24.65 -3.69 12.68
CA SER A 530 23.91 -4.82 12.11
C SER A 530 22.47 -4.88 12.64
N ASP A 531 22.28 -4.72 13.94
CA ASP A 531 20.95 -4.75 14.58
C ASP A 531 20.07 -3.56 14.15
N ALA A 532 20.69 -2.43 13.81
CA ALA A 532 20.00 -1.20 13.40
C ALA A 532 19.78 -1.09 11.89
N SER A 533 20.48 -1.86 11.07
CA SER A 533 20.57 -1.70 9.61
C SER A 533 19.20 -1.65 8.90
N ALA A 534 18.29 -2.56 9.23
CA ALA A 534 16.94 -2.58 8.68
C ALA A 534 16.10 -1.34 9.09
N ALA A 535 16.27 -0.86 10.33
CA ALA A 535 15.61 0.35 10.81
C ALA A 535 16.16 1.61 10.14
N ILE A 536 17.48 1.69 9.94
CA ILE A 536 18.13 2.79 9.21
C ILE A 536 17.59 2.85 7.78
N TYR A 537 17.54 1.72 7.09
CA TYR A 537 17.03 1.66 5.72
C TYR A 537 15.55 2.06 5.65
N ALA A 538 14.70 1.55 6.57
CA ALA A 538 13.30 1.92 6.63
C ALA A 538 13.09 3.42 6.86
N LEU A 539 13.82 4.05 7.79
CA LEU A 539 13.72 5.49 8.05
C LEU A 539 14.19 6.32 6.85
N ARG A 540 15.26 5.91 6.17
CA ARG A 540 15.71 6.57 4.93
C ARG A 540 14.71 6.46 3.81
N SER A 541 14.04 5.32 3.67
CA SER A 541 12.97 5.16 2.67
C SER A 541 11.76 6.08 2.92
N LEU A 542 11.62 6.61 4.15
CA LEU A 542 10.64 7.63 4.52
C LEU A 542 11.19 9.06 4.41
N GLY A 543 12.41 9.24 3.90
CA GLY A 543 13.05 10.53 3.70
C GLY A 543 13.51 11.23 4.99
N VAL A 544 13.68 10.49 6.10
CA VAL A 544 14.25 11.03 7.35
C VAL A 544 15.61 11.67 7.07
N GLY A 545 15.85 12.85 7.65
CA GLY A 545 17.05 13.65 7.42
C GLY A 545 18.24 13.12 8.23
N SER A 546 18.40 13.63 9.45
CA SER A 546 19.45 13.18 10.37
C SER A 546 18.98 11.97 11.18
N ILE A 547 19.81 10.92 11.24
CA ILE A 547 19.55 9.75 12.08
C ILE A 547 20.66 9.66 13.12
N TYR A 548 20.26 9.77 14.39
CA TYR A 548 21.17 9.72 15.53
C TYR A 548 21.25 8.31 16.10
N THR A 549 22.45 7.85 16.41
CA THR A 549 22.67 6.48 16.91
C THR A 549 23.11 6.46 18.37
N VAL A 550 22.63 5.48 19.12
CA VAL A 550 22.99 5.23 20.52
C VAL A 550 23.44 3.79 20.67
N GLY A 551 24.64 3.61 21.24
CA GLY A 551 25.23 2.28 21.50
C GLY A 551 26.15 1.77 20.40
N PHE A 552 26.18 2.39 19.22
CA PHE A 552 27.08 2.03 18.13
C PHE A 552 27.46 3.25 17.27
N ARG A 553 28.60 3.14 16.57
CA ARG A 553 29.01 4.04 15.49
C ARG A 553 28.95 3.26 14.18
N ALA A 554 28.30 3.83 13.17
CA ALA A 554 28.21 3.21 11.87
C ALA A 554 29.51 3.39 11.08
N THR A 555 29.89 2.35 10.34
CA THR A 555 31.11 2.30 9.51
C THR A 555 30.84 1.74 8.12
N GLY A 556 29.67 1.15 7.88
CA GLY A 556 29.30 0.52 6.62
C GLY A 556 28.68 1.47 5.59
N PRO A 557 28.07 0.91 4.51
CA PRO A 557 27.40 1.67 3.46
C PRO A 557 26.25 2.55 3.98
N LEU A 558 25.69 2.19 5.14
CA LEU A 558 24.65 2.96 5.80
C LEU A 558 25.20 4.05 6.73
N ALA A 559 26.51 4.28 6.83
CA ALA A 559 27.09 5.25 7.76
C ALA A 559 26.83 6.73 7.37
N ALA A 560 26.64 7.03 6.09
CA ALA A 560 26.51 8.40 5.60
C ALA A 560 25.32 9.15 6.25
N GLY A 561 25.57 10.27 6.94
CA GLY A 561 24.54 11.04 7.62
C GLY A 561 24.03 10.43 8.94
N LEU A 562 24.71 9.40 9.47
CA LEU A 562 24.47 8.91 10.84
C LEU A 562 25.33 9.67 11.84
N GLU A 563 24.72 10.12 12.93
CA GLU A 563 25.38 10.92 13.97
C GLU A 563 25.37 10.18 15.31
N PRO A 564 26.49 9.59 15.76
CA PRO A 564 26.52 8.89 17.04
C PRO A 564 26.45 9.86 18.21
N PHE A 565 25.56 9.59 19.18
CA PHE A 565 25.60 10.28 20.46
C PHE A 565 26.78 9.80 21.28
N THR A 566 27.82 10.64 21.35
CA THR A 566 29.04 10.38 22.12
C THR A 566 28.99 10.99 23.53
N SER A 567 28.03 11.88 23.79
CA SER A 567 27.89 12.59 25.06
C SER A 567 26.45 13.02 25.33
N ILE A 568 26.15 13.37 26.59
CA ILE A 568 24.86 13.98 26.97
C ILE A 568 24.62 15.32 26.27
N GLN A 569 25.68 16.03 25.88
CA GLN A 569 25.58 17.27 25.10
C GLN A 569 25.07 16.98 23.68
N SER A 570 25.50 15.87 23.08
CA SER A 570 25.03 15.43 21.76
C SER A 570 23.52 15.14 21.75
N VAL A 571 23.00 14.59 22.85
CA VAL A 571 21.55 14.37 23.04
C VAL A 571 20.80 15.71 23.08
N LYS A 572 21.37 16.75 23.70
CA LYS A 572 20.74 18.07 23.78
C LYS A 572 20.65 18.80 22.43
N LEU A 573 21.52 18.47 21.47
CA LEU A 573 21.50 19.08 20.13
C LEU A 573 20.28 18.64 19.31
N VAL A 574 19.69 17.48 19.63
CA VAL A 574 18.50 16.99 18.94
C VAL A 574 17.28 17.49 19.67
N GLU A 575 16.90 18.74 19.44
CA GLU A 575 15.82 19.35 20.21
C GLU A 575 14.51 18.53 20.13
N GLN A 576 14.18 17.97 18.95
CA GLN A 576 12.90 17.31 18.70
C GLN A 576 13.00 16.12 17.73
N PRO A 577 13.34 14.90 18.20
CA PRO A 577 13.23 13.71 17.38
C PRO A 577 11.76 13.37 17.13
N PHE A 578 11.41 13.08 15.87
CA PHE A 578 10.07 12.64 15.49
C PHE A 578 9.86 11.14 15.75
N VAL A 579 10.92 10.35 15.54
CA VAL A 579 10.90 8.90 15.71
C VAL A 579 12.03 8.45 16.62
N MET A 580 11.73 7.49 17.50
CA MET A 580 12.73 6.74 18.25
C MET A 580 12.52 5.24 18.01
N VAL A 581 13.57 4.54 17.57
CA VAL A 581 13.55 3.09 17.33
C VAL A 581 14.51 2.41 18.30
N SER A 582 14.02 1.42 19.04
CA SER A 582 14.83 0.53 19.87
C SER A 582 15.03 -0.80 19.12
N ALA A 583 16.27 -1.08 18.73
CA ALA A 583 16.75 -2.37 18.21
C ALA A 583 17.62 -3.09 19.25
N LEU A 584 17.41 -2.79 20.54
CA LEU A 584 18.11 -3.47 21.62
C LEU A 584 17.52 -4.87 21.83
N PRO A 585 18.29 -5.84 22.34
CA PRO A 585 17.74 -7.14 22.73
C PRO A 585 16.87 -7.02 24.01
N PRO A 586 15.98 -7.99 24.29
CA PRO A 586 15.04 -7.93 25.40
C PRO A 586 15.67 -7.60 26.76
N GLU A 587 16.87 -8.12 27.03
CA GLU A 587 17.62 -7.95 28.29
C GLU A 587 18.09 -6.50 28.48
N LYS A 588 18.24 -5.75 27.38
CA LYS A 588 18.70 -4.36 27.36
C LYS A 588 17.58 -3.35 27.08
N SER A 589 16.36 -3.80 26.88
CA SER A 589 15.21 -2.95 26.52
C SER A 589 14.93 -1.80 27.51
N LEU A 590 15.29 -1.93 28.79
CA LEU A 590 15.10 -0.87 29.79
C LEU A 590 16.06 0.33 29.61
N LEU A 591 17.14 0.17 28.84
CA LEU A 591 18.13 1.24 28.61
C LEU A 591 17.57 2.42 27.81
N VAL A 592 16.40 2.25 27.16
CA VAL A 592 15.72 3.31 26.42
C VAL A 592 15.04 4.35 27.33
N GLN A 593 14.74 4.00 28.59
CA GLN A 593 13.92 4.83 29.47
C GLN A 593 14.46 6.24 29.74
N PRO A 594 15.75 6.45 30.02
CA PRO A 594 16.27 7.80 30.27
C PRO A 594 16.06 8.75 29.09
N LEU A 595 16.25 8.26 27.86
CA LEU A 595 16.05 9.04 26.64
C LEU A 595 14.57 9.35 26.40
N LEU A 596 13.68 8.38 26.59
CA LEU A 596 12.23 8.61 26.49
C LEU A 596 11.75 9.66 27.51
N ARG A 597 12.29 9.64 28.73
CA ARG A 597 11.97 10.64 29.77
C ARG A 597 12.46 12.03 29.37
N HIS A 598 13.69 12.15 28.87
CA HIS A 598 14.28 13.42 28.42
C HIS A 598 13.46 14.09 27.31
N TYR A 599 13.14 13.34 26.25
CA TYR A 599 12.38 13.90 25.13
C TYR A 599 10.88 14.03 25.38
N ARG A 600 10.37 13.45 26.48
CA ARG A 600 9.02 13.71 26.98
C ARG A 600 8.93 15.08 27.66
N SER A 601 9.89 15.46 28.50
CA SER A 601 9.86 16.74 29.24
C SER A 601 10.07 17.96 28.33
N ASN A 602 10.91 17.84 27.30
CA ASN A 602 11.19 18.94 26.36
C ASN A 602 10.09 19.15 25.31
N GLY A 603 9.13 18.23 25.15
CA GLY A 603 8.03 18.37 24.19
C GLY A 603 6.99 19.45 24.53
N ARG A 604 7.16 20.17 25.64
CA ARG A 604 6.31 21.32 26.00
C ARG A 604 6.59 22.56 25.16
N THR A 605 7.78 22.70 24.58
CA THR A 605 8.20 23.84 23.75
C THR A 605 7.93 23.66 22.26
N SER A 606 7.58 22.46 21.79
CA SER A 606 7.13 22.24 20.41
C SER A 606 5.81 22.99 20.16
N PRO A 607 5.63 23.62 18.98
CA PRO A 607 4.31 24.05 18.53
C PRO A 607 3.31 22.91 18.72
N ARG A 608 2.10 23.22 19.21
CA ARG A 608 1.04 22.20 19.44
C ARG A 608 0.75 21.34 18.19
N SER A 609 1.10 21.83 17.00
CA SER A 609 0.92 21.22 15.68
C SER A 609 1.86 20.06 15.34
N THR A 610 2.99 19.86 16.04
CA THR A 610 3.99 18.81 15.70
C THR A 610 4.23 17.78 16.80
N ARG A 611 3.34 17.68 17.80
CA ARG A 611 3.50 16.86 19.01
C ARG A 611 3.49 15.34 18.79
N GLY A 612 3.11 14.86 17.61
CA GLY A 612 3.13 13.43 17.30
C GLY A 612 4.55 12.89 17.35
N LYS A 613 4.89 12.07 18.35
CA LYS A 613 6.17 11.36 18.39
C LYS A 613 5.94 9.85 18.36
N VAL A 614 6.77 9.15 17.58
CA VAL A 614 6.66 7.71 17.35
C VAL A 614 7.75 6.98 18.11
N TYR A 615 7.37 6.00 18.91
CA TYR A 615 8.30 5.06 19.52
C TYR A 615 8.04 3.66 19.00
N LEU A 616 9.07 3.05 18.42
CA LEU A 616 9.04 1.70 17.88
C LEU A 616 10.06 0.83 18.64
N ASP A 617 9.59 -0.29 19.19
CA ASP A 617 10.44 -1.26 19.88
C ASP A 617 10.48 -2.56 19.05
N LEU A 618 11.67 -2.92 18.58
CA LEU A 618 11.89 -4.08 17.70
C LEU A 618 12.19 -5.36 18.49
N THR A 619 12.19 -5.33 19.82
CA THR A 619 12.33 -6.55 20.64
C THR A 619 11.16 -7.49 20.38
N ALA A 620 11.35 -8.50 19.55
CA ALA A 620 10.40 -9.59 19.36
C ALA A 620 10.75 -10.75 20.29
N SER A 621 10.14 -10.80 21.49
CA SER A 621 9.92 -12.08 22.18
C SER A 621 8.60 -12.05 22.96
N SER A 622 7.84 -13.11 22.74
CA SER A 622 6.59 -13.51 23.40
C SER A 622 6.61 -13.30 24.91
N GLY A 623 5.74 -12.41 25.40
CA GLY A 623 5.49 -12.24 26.83
C GLY A 623 4.89 -10.87 27.14
N GLU A 624 3.75 -10.86 27.83
CA GLU A 624 3.08 -9.65 28.29
C GLU A 624 4.05 -8.66 28.97
N ARG A 625 4.19 -7.45 28.42
CA ARG A 625 4.61 -6.29 29.21
C ARG A 625 3.40 -5.44 29.56
N LYS A 626 2.87 -5.66 30.76
CA LYS A 626 2.05 -4.69 31.47
C LYS A 626 2.94 -3.48 31.81
N GLY A 627 2.59 -2.28 31.34
CA GLY A 627 3.10 -1.05 31.97
C GLY A 627 3.93 -0.07 31.13
N ILE A 628 3.67 0.13 29.84
CA ILE A 628 4.15 1.34 29.15
C ILE A 628 2.96 2.12 28.58
N ARG A 629 2.27 2.87 29.45
CA ARG A 629 1.61 4.13 29.05
C ARG A 629 2.61 5.23 29.34
N TRP A 630 2.85 6.15 28.41
CA TRP A 630 2.96 7.61 28.60
C TRP A 630 3.51 8.30 27.33
N ALA A 631 2.74 9.22 26.76
CA ALA A 631 3.06 10.29 25.78
C ALA A 631 3.72 9.92 24.42
N TRP A 632 4.29 8.74 24.26
CA TRP A 632 4.77 8.23 22.97
C TRP A 632 3.78 7.20 22.43
N ARG A 633 3.37 7.32 21.17
CA ARG A 633 2.53 6.30 20.54
C ARG A 633 3.41 5.09 20.27
N SER A 634 3.30 4.07 21.13
CA SER A 634 3.94 2.77 20.93
C SER A 634 3.19 2.06 19.81
N VAL A 635 3.81 1.97 18.63
CA VAL A 635 3.28 1.18 17.52
C VAL A 635 3.85 -0.23 17.67
N ARG A 636 3.13 -1.11 18.38
CA ARG A 636 3.47 -2.54 18.40
C ARG A 636 2.99 -3.21 17.11
N ALA A 637 3.88 -3.98 16.49
CA ALA A 637 3.55 -4.92 15.43
C ALA A 637 3.03 -6.23 16.06
N GLY A 638 1.84 -6.69 15.67
CA GLY A 638 1.34 -8.04 15.95
C GLY A 638 0.20 -8.18 16.98
N ARG A 639 -0.99 -8.49 16.43
CA ARG A 639 -2.20 -9.18 16.97
C ARG A 639 -2.83 -8.82 18.32
N ARG A 640 -4.12 -8.48 18.22
CA ARG A 640 -5.15 -8.48 19.27
C ARG A 640 -5.41 -9.91 19.76
N THR A 641 -5.35 -10.13 21.06
CA THR A 641 -6.14 -11.18 21.72
C THR A 641 -7.46 -10.57 22.16
N GLY A 642 -8.57 -11.12 21.68
CA GLY A 642 -9.88 -10.86 22.25
C GLY A 642 -9.93 -11.45 23.65
N SER A 643 -10.19 -10.63 24.65
CA SER A 643 -10.66 -11.12 25.95
C SER A 643 -12.17 -10.94 25.96
N THR A 644 -12.85 -12.07 25.94
CA THR A 644 -14.22 -12.24 26.41
C THR A 644 -14.34 -11.72 27.83
N ARG A 645 -15.35 -10.88 28.06
CA ARG A 645 -16.34 -11.04 29.13
C ARG A 645 -17.61 -10.31 28.75
#